data_AF-A0A1I0UZJ9-F1
#
_entry.id   AF-A0A1I0UZJ9-F1
#
_cell.length_a   1.000
_cell.length_b   1.000
_cell.length_c   1.000
_cell.angle_alpha   90.00
_cell.angle_beta   90.00
_cell.angle_gamma   90.00
#
_symmetry.space_group_name_H-M   'P 1'
#
loop_
_entity.id
_entity.type
_entity.pdbx_description
1 polymer ?
#
loop_
_entity_poly.entity_id
_entity_poly.type
_entity_poly.pdbx_seq_one_letter_code
_entity_poly.pdbx_strand_id
1 'polypeptide(L)'
;MSGRTPALDRTALQVAADLVAPGRRSLWAGLHPPVPGALSSTTILDPAADCRLDPALHGQVDTVLLLEDDLSASPHWPWVVDEALRALDGAGTLVVRHSPGPFMAAHGLMGLLHRRSGGRCRIVHRQEWAGTGQQVTAVEVGRTGGPGRPPAGLSFALVTDGRQPERVREFVESVRGVRGIHGTPYEVLVCGPRGSVDHLASPLWDDVRLVEQPEEHAHRGWITRKKNLLVAAARHDLVLVAHDRYTVAADWLEGLRVFGTDLDVVVPAQRTPDGTRYPDWVGLGHEVRLAPVVELPHGAYHPDVYLNGGALLARTELLREVPWNELLFWAEAEDVELTRRLQAAGVVPRFSRALQLETVLSRPDQVSAFERRRPRPGPVSLGRTPGVALAVAVDVRDGVHPAVVVDPPGATPPGDGLLPHVLAFSVQLGEEAGGLRGASLVVETPGQPGPVVATVNGSAAPPWGESRTGASVVRTVGLPPALVVRPHDTLRVRLAAGRPWTGQEVRVAVVPGTGEGPTTRLGAGGPGDRLLGRGWHAPEDWGRWSRSRTPSLVVGLEPGPAARLLLHARGMVPPGRDVQTVAVLLGGRPAGVLELGVQETWHALAVPAGSTCGGVLHVGFEVLSPVPPTRAGRGGDHRTLGIGLLAVGADDAVLRPVGPAGDGS
;
A
#
# COMPACT_ATOMS: atom_id res chain seq x y z
N MET A 1 22.86 15.07 1.99
CA MET A 1 23.28 16.39 1.48
C MET A 1 22.04 17.26 1.39
N SER A 2 22.11 18.47 1.94
CA SER A 2 21.01 19.41 2.16
C SER A 2 20.29 19.79 0.85
N GLY A 3 19.20 19.11 0.54
CA GLY A 3 18.25 19.57 -0.47
C GLY A 3 17.52 20.79 0.08
N ARG A 4 17.75 21.95 -0.51
CA ARG A 4 16.98 23.17 -0.21
C ARG A 4 15.50 22.87 -0.42
N THR A 5 14.71 22.98 0.64
CA THR A 5 13.26 23.16 0.59
C THR A 5 12.95 24.25 -0.45
N PRO A 6 11.93 24.11 -1.33
CA PRO A 6 11.51 25.24 -2.13
C PRO A 6 11.20 26.37 -1.14
N ALA A 7 11.86 27.52 -1.29
CA ALA A 7 11.49 28.69 -0.50
C ALA A 7 9.98 28.89 -0.69
N LEU A 8 9.23 28.97 0.41
CA LEU A 8 7.82 29.34 0.37
C LEU A 8 7.70 30.60 -0.50
N ASP A 9 6.94 30.51 -1.59
CA ASP A 9 6.75 31.64 -2.49
C ASP A 9 6.13 32.81 -1.71
N ARG A 10 6.44 34.05 -2.10
CA ARG A 10 5.85 35.27 -1.53
C ARG A 10 4.32 35.20 -1.47
N THR A 11 3.70 34.53 -2.44
CA THR A 11 2.27 34.24 -2.47
C THR A 11 1.81 33.44 -1.25
N ALA A 12 2.55 32.40 -0.84
CA ALA A 12 2.25 31.57 0.33
C ALA A 12 2.29 32.37 1.64
N LEU A 13 3.35 33.19 1.78
CA LEU A 13 3.56 34.07 2.92
C LEU A 13 2.44 35.10 3.04
N GLN A 14 2.05 35.72 1.93
CA GLN A 14 0.98 36.71 1.89
C GLN A 14 -0.37 36.08 2.25
N VAL A 15 -0.72 34.94 1.63
CA VAL A 15 -1.98 34.23 1.90
C VAL A 15 -2.07 33.76 3.35
N ALA A 16 -0.99 33.21 3.90
CA ALA A 16 -0.95 32.81 5.30
C ALA A 16 -1.10 34.02 6.23
N ALA A 17 -0.45 35.15 5.93
CA ALA A 17 -0.57 36.38 6.71
C ALA A 17 -1.98 36.99 6.64
N ASP A 18 -2.62 36.97 5.47
CA ASP A 18 -3.96 37.53 5.26
C ASP A 18 -5.06 36.69 5.94
N LEU A 19 -4.86 35.38 6.05
CA LEU A 19 -5.84 34.44 6.60
C LEU A 19 -5.67 34.17 8.10
N VAL A 20 -4.51 34.51 8.68
CA VAL A 20 -4.30 34.44 10.14
C VAL A 20 -4.66 35.79 10.75
N ALA A 21 -5.79 35.84 11.44
CA ALA A 21 -6.19 37.04 12.17
C ALA A 21 -5.15 37.39 13.26
N PRO A 22 -4.77 38.68 13.41
CA PRO A 22 -3.83 39.12 14.43
C PRO A 22 -4.24 38.65 15.84
N GLY A 23 -3.28 38.11 16.60
CA GLY A 23 -3.49 37.65 17.98
C GLY A 23 -4.17 36.28 18.12
N ARG A 24 -4.52 35.60 17.01
CA ARG A 24 -5.04 34.23 17.05
C ARG A 24 -3.91 33.20 16.97
N ARG A 25 -4.08 32.07 17.67
CA ARG A 25 -3.11 30.97 17.68
C ARG A 25 -3.24 30.18 16.40
N SER A 26 -2.13 29.89 15.72
CA SER A 26 -2.13 29.12 14.48
C SER A 26 -1.18 27.94 14.54
N LEU A 27 -1.54 26.87 13.83
CA LEU A 27 -0.71 25.70 13.60
C LEU A 27 -0.35 25.62 12.12
N TRP A 28 0.93 25.55 11.82
CA TRP A 28 1.49 25.24 10.52
C TRP A 28 1.79 23.74 10.42
N ALA A 29 1.19 23.06 9.45
CA ALA A 29 1.56 21.69 9.12
C ALA A 29 2.75 21.70 8.18
N GLY A 30 3.94 21.49 8.73
CA GLY A 30 5.20 21.56 8.00
C GLY A 30 6.37 22.03 8.86
N LEU A 31 7.54 22.19 8.23
CA LEU A 31 8.79 22.54 8.91
C LEU A 31 9.01 24.04 9.04
N HIS A 32 8.48 24.84 8.11
CA HIS A 32 8.91 26.23 7.94
C HIS A 32 7.71 27.19 8.08
N PRO A 33 7.22 27.48 9.30
CA PRO A 33 6.07 28.36 9.47
C PRO A 33 6.39 29.76 8.93
N PRO A 34 5.63 30.25 7.92
CA PRO A 34 5.79 31.61 7.39
C PRO A 34 5.23 32.67 8.33
N VAL A 35 4.37 32.27 9.28
CA VAL A 35 3.66 33.15 10.21
C VAL A 35 4.44 33.22 11.53
N PRO A 36 4.94 34.40 11.95
CA PRO A 36 5.63 34.54 13.23
C PRO A 36 4.77 34.08 14.41
N GLY A 37 5.34 33.23 15.27
CA GLY A 37 4.64 32.72 16.46
C GLY A 37 3.65 31.58 16.20
N ALA A 38 3.48 31.13 14.96
CA ALA A 38 2.72 29.91 14.68
C ALA A 38 3.42 28.69 15.27
N LEU A 39 2.64 27.80 15.88
CA LEU A 39 3.10 26.46 16.22
C LEU A 39 3.37 25.70 14.92
N SER A 40 4.33 24.80 14.91
CA SER A 40 4.63 23.97 13.73
C SER A 40 4.65 22.50 14.11
N SER A 41 4.09 21.64 13.26
CA SER A 41 4.24 20.19 13.40
C SER A 41 4.36 19.52 12.04
N THR A 42 5.31 18.60 11.92
CA THR A 42 5.43 17.68 10.79
C THR A 42 4.72 16.36 11.02
N THR A 43 4.39 15.99 12.26
CA THR A 43 3.81 14.67 12.58
C THR A 43 2.42 14.50 12.00
N ILE A 44 1.66 15.60 11.83
CA ILE A 44 0.37 15.60 11.14
C ILE A 44 0.47 15.14 9.68
N LEU A 45 1.63 15.31 9.04
CA LEU A 45 1.89 14.90 7.65
C LEU A 45 2.68 13.58 7.56
N ASP A 46 3.12 13.01 8.68
CA ASP A 46 4.02 11.85 8.72
C ASP A 46 3.24 10.53 8.96
N PRO A 47 3.15 9.63 7.97
CA PRO A 47 2.49 8.34 8.13
C PRO A 47 3.20 7.38 9.10
N ALA A 48 4.50 7.59 9.37
CA ALA A 48 5.23 6.85 10.39
C ALA A 48 4.78 7.25 11.81
N ALA A 49 4.25 8.46 11.95
CA ALA A 49 3.62 8.98 13.16
C ALA A 49 2.08 8.85 13.14
N ASP A 50 1.52 7.98 12.28
CA ASP A 50 0.06 7.80 12.10
C ASP A 50 -0.70 9.08 11.70
N CYS A 51 0.01 10.06 11.12
CA CYS A 51 -0.50 11.41 10.87
C CYS A 51 -1.17 12.01 12.12
N ARG A 52 -0.58 11.78 13.30
CA ARG A 52 -1.09 12.18 14.61
C ARG A 52 -0.29 13.37 15.15
N LEU A 53 -0.97 14.41 15.61
CA LEU A 53 -0.33 15.51 16.33
C LEU A 53 0.03 15.06 17.74
N ASP A 54 0.95 15.79 18.37
CA ASP A 54 1.06 15.76 19.83
C ASP A 54 -0.34 16.05 20.42
N PRO A 55 -0.90 15.16 21.26
CA PRO A 55 -2.20 15.37 21.88
C PRO A 55 -2.31 16.69 22.65
N ALA A 56 -1.19 17.25 23.12
CA ALA A 56 -1.16 18.56 23.77
C ALA A 56 -1.57 19.72 22.84
N LEU A 57 -1.56 19.52 21.51
CA LEU A 57 -1.99 20.51 20.52
C LEU A 57 -3.50 20.44 20.19
N HIS A 58 -4.22 19.43 20.67
CA HIS A 58 -5.67 19.34 20.46
C HIS A 58 -6.39 20.46 21.20
N GLY A 59 -7.31 21.15 20.50
CA GLY A 59 -8.02 22.31 21.03
C GLY A 59 -7.15 23.51 21.40
N GLN A 60 -5.97 23.66 20.79
CA GLN A 60 -5.03 24.73 21.14
C GLN A 60 -4.92 25.84 20.12
N VAL A 61 -5.50 25.71 18.93
CA VAL A 61 -5.34 26.72 17.88
C VAL A 61 -6.66 27.17 17.29
N ASP A 62 -6.68 28.38 16.77
CA ASP A 62 -7.81 28.96 16.06
C ASP A 62 -7.77 28.66 14.56
N THR A 63 -6.56 28.52 14.02
CA THR A 63 -6.32 28.34 12.58
C THR A 63 -5.31 27.23 12.35
N VAL A 64 -5.59 26.32 11.42
CA VAL A 64 -4.62 25.34 10.92
C VAL A 64 -4.31 25.62 9.46
N LEU A 65 -3.02 25.66 9.12
CA LEU A 65 -2.49 25.98 7.80
C LEU A 65 -1.85 24.72 7.19
N LEU A 66 -2.54 24.12 6.22
CA LEU A 66 -2.07 23.02 5.37
C LEU A 66 -1.62 23.58 4.02
N LEU A 67 -0.56 24.38 4.01
CA LEU A 67 -0.10 25.13 2.83
C LEU A 67 1.28 24.71 2.31
N GLU A 68 2.12 24.07 3.14
CA GLU A 68 3.47 23.65 2.73
C GLU A 68 3.41 22.60 1.61
N ASP A 69 2.54 21.59 1.80
CA ASP A 69 2.29 20.50 0.86
C ASP A 69 0.91 20.61 0.21
N ASP A 70 0.80 20.07 -1.01
CA ASP A 70 -0.50 19.93 -1.67
C ASP A 70 -1.23 18.73 -1.04
N LEU A 71 -2.34 18.98 -0.36
CA LEU A 71 -3.07 17.94 0.35
C LEU A 71 -3.52 16.81 -0.60
N SER A 72 -3.80 17.12 -1.86
CA SER A 72 -4.25 16.15 -2.86
C SER A 72 -3.16 15.16 -3.31
N ALA A 73 -1.89 15.43 -2.98
CA ALA A 73 -0.77 14.56 -3.28
C ALA A 73 -0.59 13.42 -2.26
N SER A 74 -1.31 13.45 -1.14
CA SER A 74 -1.21 12.45 -0.08
C SER A 74 -2.45 11.55 -0.01
N PRO A 75 -2.30 10.21 0.00
CA PRO A 75 -3.42 9.31 0.28
C PRO A 75 -3.94 9.44 1.72
N HIS A 76 -3.15 10.03 2.63
CA HIS A 76 -3.49 10.21 4.04
C HIS A 76 -4.32 11.47 4.32
N TRP A 77 -4.76 12.19 3.29
CA TRP A 77 -5.50 13.45 3.47
C TRP A 77 -6.68 13.37 4.46
N PRO A 78 -7.44 12.25 4.59
CA PRO A 78 -8.52 12.19 5.58
C PRO A 78 -8.00 12.22 7.02
N TRP A 79 -6.87 11.57 7.28
CA TRP A 79 -6.18 11.60 8.58
C TRP A 79 -5.64 12.99 8.89
N VAL A 80 -4.98 13.61 7.90
CA VAL A 80 -4.44 14.98 8.03
C VAL A 80 -5.56 15.95 8.36
N VAL A 81 -6.70 15.87 7.65
CA VAL A 81 -7.86 16.76 7.88
C VAL A 81 -8.51 16.47 9.23
N ASP A 82 -8.75 15.20 9.59
CA ASP A 82 -9.31 14.87 10.91
C ASP A 82 -8.42 15.42 12.04
N GLU A 83 -7.10 15.28 11.92
CA GLU A 83 -6.17 15.75 12.93
C GLU A 83 -6.10 17.29 12.99
N ALA A 84 -6.12 17.95 11.83
CA ALA A 84 -6.18 19.41 11.75
C ALA A 84 -7.44 19.94 12.45
N LEU A 85 -8.59 19.27 12.26
CA LEU A 85 -9.83 19.64 12.93
C LEU A 85 -9.75 19.42 14.46
N ARG A 86 -9.02 18.43 14.94
CA ARG A 86 -8.80 18.22 16.39
C ARG A 86 -7.93 19.29 17.02
N ALA A 87 -6.99 19.86 16.27
CA ALA A 87 -6.17 20.98 16.75
C ALA A 87 -7.00 22.25 17.03
N LEU A 88 -8.13 22.42 16.34
CA LEU A 88 -8.99 23.59 16.49
C LEU A 88 -9.70 23.64 17.86
N ASP A 89 -9.67 24.81 18.51
CA ASP A 89 -10.40 25.13 19.74
C ASP A 89 -11.87 25.45 19.44
N GLY A 90 -12.67 24.40 19.24
CA GLY A 90 -14.09 24.54 18.93
C GLY A 90 -14.34 24.98 17.48
N ALA A 91 -14.64 26.27 17.27
CA ALA A 91 -14.86 26.82 15.93
C ALA A 91 -13.61 27.56 15.45
N GLY A 92 -13.04 27.11 14.34
CA GLY A 92 -11.80 27.66 13.81
C GLY A 92 -11.70 27.56 12.30
N THR A 93 -10.56 27.98 11.76
CA THR A 93 -10.32 28.07 10.32
C THR A 93 -9.32 27.01 9.87
N LEU A 94 -9.73 26.16 8.93
CA LEU A 94 -8.83 25.28 8.22
C LEU A 94 -8.47 25.90 6.86
N VAL A 95 -7.19 26.16 6.63
CA VAL A 95 -6.69 26.65 5.34
C VAL A 95 -5.95 25.53 4.64
N VAL A 96 -6.38 25.18 3.43
CA VAL A 96 -5.86 24.03 2.68
C VAL A 96 -5.42 24.44 1.30
N ARG A 97 -4.20 24.05 0.92
CA ARG A 97 -3.76 24.02 -0.49
C ARG A 97 -4.09 22.65 -1.08
N HIS A 98 -4.86 22.64 -2.16
CA HIS A 98 -5.29 21.42 -2.84
C HIS A 98 -5.36 21.61 -4.36
N SER A 99 -5.20 20.53 -5.11
CA SER A 99 -5.40 20.50 -6.57
C SER A 99 -6.27 19.30 -6.98
N PRO A 100 -6.75 19.22 -8.24
CA PRO A 100 -7.23 17.97 -8.78
C PRO A 100 -6.09 16.94 -8.74
N GLY A 101 -6.21 15.92 -7.89
CA GLY A 101 -5.17 14.93 -7.67
C GLY A 101 -5.72 13.50 -7.58
N PRO A 102 -4.84 12.49 -7.62
CA PRO A 102 -5.25 11.09 -7.69
C PRO A 102 -5.91 10.58 -6.40
N PHE A 103 -5.66 11.22 -5.26
CA PHE A 103 -6.14 10.76 -3.95
C PHE A 103 -7.32 11.55 -3.41
N MET A 104 -7.47 12.80 -3.86
CA MET A 104 -8.46 13.72 -3.33
C MET A 104 -9.05 14.56 -4.45
N ALA A 105 -10.38 14.54 -4.54
CA ALA A 105 -11.15 15.52 -5.26
C ALA A 105 -11.68 16.59 -4.29
N ALA A 106 -11.86 17.82 -4.77
CA ALA A 106 -12.36 18.92 -3.95
C ALA A 106 -13.72 18.60 -3.28
N HIS A 107 -14.62 17.87 -3.94
CA HIS A 107 -15.89 17.46 -3.36
C HIS A 107 -15.72 16.47 -2.19
N GLY A 108 -14.67 15.64 -2.21
CA GLY A 108 -14.34 14.73 -1.12
C GLY A 108 -13.92 15.47 0.15
N LEU A 109 -13.05 16.48 0.01
CA LEU A 109 -12.67 17.37 1.10
C LEU A 109 -13.89 18.10 1.67
N MET A 110 -14.68 18.76 0.82
CA MET A 110 -15.87 19.49 1.26
C MET A 110 -16.89 18.56 1.93
N GLY A 111 -17.08 17.35 1.40
CA GLY A 111 -17.96 16.35 1.97
C GLY A 111 -17.50 15.87 3.35
N LEU A 112 -16.19 15.65 3.56
CA LEU A 112 -15.66 15.31 4.86
C LEU A 112 -15.87 16.45 5.87
N LEU A 113 -15.53 17.69 5.51
CA LEU A 113 -15.72 18.85 6.38
C LEU A 113 -17.19 19.05 6.74
N HIS A 114 -18.10 18.90 5.77
CA HIS A 114 -19.53 19.03 6.00
C HIS A 114 -20.03 17.97 6.98
N ARG A 115 -19.72 16.68 6.77
CA ARG A 115 -20.14 15.61 7.68
C ARG A 115 -19.54 15.79 9.08
N ARG A 116 -18.24 16.04 9.14
CA ARG A 116 -17.49 16.16 10.40
C ARG A 116 -17.93 17.33 11.27
N SER A 117 -18.47 18.39 10.67
CA SER A 117 -18.98 19.56 11.38
C SER A 117 -20.50 19.53 11.60
N GLY A 118 -21.19 18.47 11.17
CA GLY A 118 -22.66 18.45 11.15
C GLY A 118 -23.25 19.59 10.31
N GLY A 119 -22.58 19.95 9.22
CA GLY A 119 -22.94 21.06 8.33
C GLY A 119 -22.51 22.44 8.79
N ARG A 120 -21.86 22.57 9.96
CA ARG A 120 -21.36 23.86 10.48
C ARG A 120 -20.01 24.22 9.87
N CYS A 121 -19.99 24.39 8.56
CA CYS A 121 -18.80 24.85 7.84
C CYS A 121 -19.16 25.85 6.75
N ARG A 122 -18.29 26.86 6.53
CA ARG A 122 -18.44 27.80 5.42
C ARG A 122 -17.08 28.16 4.82
N ILE A 123 -17.05 28.29 3.50
CA ILE A 123 -15.86 28.81 2.81
C ILE A 123 -15.80 30.31 3.08
N VAL A 124 -14.67 30.77 3.60
CA VAL A 124 -14.41 32.20 3.85
C VAL A 124 -13.42 32.78 2.86
N HIS A 125 -12.59 31.94 2.26
CA HIS A 125 -11.65 32.34 1.22
C HIS A 125 -11.47 31.23 0.20
N ARG A 126 -11.36 31.60 -1.07
CA ARG A 126 -10.92 30.71 -2.13
C ARG A 126 -10.19 31.50 -3.20
N GLN A 127 -8.99 31.04 -3.54
CA GLN A 127 -8.20 31.63 -4.62
C GLN A 127 -7.35 30.56 -5.29
N GLU A 128 -6.96 30.81 -6.53
CA GLU A 128 -5.90 30.06 -7.17
C GLU A 128 -4.55 30.38 -6.51
N TRP A 129 -3.71 29.36 -6.36
CA TRP A 129 -2.32 29.53 -5.99
C TRP A 129 -1.55 29.96 -7.24
N ALA A 130 -1.07 31.21 -7.23
CA ALA A 130 -0.61 31.93 -8.41
C ALA A 130 0.26 31.07 -9.35
N GLY A 131 -0.26 30.82 -10.57
CA GLY A 131 0.48 30.20 -11.66
C GLY A 131 0.72 28.69 -11.53
N THR A 132 0.06 27.99 -10.58
CA THR A 132 0.24 26.54 -10.39
C THR A 132 -1.01 25.72 -10.70
N GLY A 133 -2.19 26.35 -10.93
CA GLY A 133 -3.46 25.65 -11.07
C GLY A 133 -3.98 25.01 -9.78
N GLN A 134 -3.24 25.11 -8.67
CA GLN A 134 -3.69 24.67 -7.35
C GLN A 134 -4.64 25.71 -6.76
N GLN A 135 -5.43 25.30 -5.77
CA GLN A 135 -6.38 26.15 -5.07
C GLN A 135 -6.01 26.24 -3.60
N VAL A 136 -6.13 27.43 -3.02
CA VAL A 136 -6.20 27.61 -1.57
C VAL A 136 -7.63 27.86 -1.19
N THR A 137 -8.12 27.08 -0.23
CA THR A 137 -9.45 27.27 0.34
C THR A 137 -9.32 27.39 1.85
N ALA A 138 -9.84 28.48 2.41
CA ALA A 138 -10.04 28.62 3.84
C ALA A 138 -11.51 28.32 4.17
N VAL A 139 -11.71 27.42 5.13
CA VAL A 139 -13.02 27.00 5.59
C VAL A 139 -13.09 27.25 7.08
N GLU A 140 -14.06 28.05 7.50
CA GLU A 140 -14.46 28.06 8.91
C GLU A 140 -15.25 26.80 9.20
N VAL A 141 -14.84 26.07 10.24
CA VAL A 141 -15.43 24.78 10.63
C VAL A 141 -15.72 24.83 12.13
N GLY A 142 -16.98 24.58 12.49
CA GLY A 142 -17.38 24.37 13.88
C GLY A 142 -17.23 22.90 14.25
N ARG A 143 -16.44 22.57 15.28
CA ARG A 143 -16.41 21.20 15.83
C ARG A 143 -17.79 20.78 16.34
N THR A 144 -18.18 19.55 16.04
CA THR A 144 -19.19 18.80 16.80
C THR A 144 -18.50 18.15 18.00
N GLY A 145 -18.57 18.82 19.15
CA GLY A 145 -17.91 18.40 20.40
C GLY A 145 -16.60 19.17 20.65
N GLY A 146 -16.46 19.76 21.84
CA GLY A 146 -15.26 20.49 22.26
C GLY A 146 -14.02 19.59 22.34
N PRO A 147 -12.80 20.14 22.56
CA PRO A 147 -11.61 19.34 22.86
C PRO A 147 -11.98 18.32 23.94
N GLY A 148 -11.87 17.04 23.59
CA GLY A 148 -12.38 15.97 24.43
C GLY A 148 -11.80 16.13 25.82
N ARG A 149 -12.66 16.34 26.82
CA ARG A 149 -12.23 16.24 28.22
C ARG A 149 -11.48 14.92 28.34
N PRO A 150 -10.32 14.87 29.05
CA PRO A 150 -9.67 13.61 29.32
C PRO A 150 -10.70 12.62 29.84
N PRO A 151 -10.77 11.40 29.29
CA PRO A 151 -11.82 10.46 29.61
C PRO A 151 -11.77 10.16 31.11
N ALA A 152 -12.94 10.13 31.73
CA ALA A 152 -13.10 9.87 33.15
C ALA A 152 -12.78 8.41 33.51
N GLY A 153 -12.70 7.51 32.53
CA GLY A 153 -12.27 6.12 32.75
C GLY A 153 -12.28 5.28 31.48
N LEU A 154 -12.08 3.97 31.65
CA LEU A 154 -11.99 2.98 30.57
C LEU A 154 -12.89 1.76 30.83
N SER A 155 -13.72 1.37 29.87
CA SER A 155 -14.45 0.10 29.90
C SER A 155 -13.73 -0.92 29.00
N PHE A 156 -13.34 -2.06 29.57
CA PHE A 156 -12.76 -3.18 28.81
C PHE A 156 -13.86 -4.21 28.54
N ALA A 157 -14.37 -4.24 27.33
CA ALA A 157 -15.54 -5.01 26.92
C ALA A 157 -15.14 -6.25 26.10
N LEU A 158 -15.31 -7.43 26.70
CA LEU A 158 -14.93 -8.72 26.15
C LEU A 158 -16.14 -9.49 25.62
N VAL A 159 -16.05 -9.98 24.39
CA VAL A 159 -17.02 -10.91 23.81
C VAL A 159 -16.49 -12.34 23.86
N THR A 160 -17.28 -13.27 24.41
CA THR A 160 -16.95 -14.70 24.47
C THR A 160 -18.12 -15.59 24.06
N ASP A 161 -17.83 -16.81 23.63
CA ASP A 161 -18.82 -17.89 23.45
C ASP A 161 -18.95 -18.81 24.69
N GLY A 162 -18.14 -18.57 25.74
CA GLY A 162 -18.16 -19.30 27.00
C GLY A 162 -17.42 -20.65 26.98
N ARG A 163 -16.83 -21.06 25.85
CA ARG A 163 -16.16 -22.36 25.73
C ARG A 163 -14.73 -22.39 26.26
N GLN A 164 -14.11 -21.23 26.41
CA GLN A 164 -12.71 -21.07 26.80
C GLN A 164 -12.60 -20.11 28.01
N PRO A 165 -13.10 -20.51 29.20
CA PRO A 165 -13.09 -19.66 30.39
C PRO A 165 -11.68 -19.18 30.79
N GLU A 166 -10.65 -19.98 30.53
CA GLU A 166 -9.26 -19.62 30.75
C GLU A 166 -8.86 -18.33 30.01
N ARG A 167 -9.37 -18.12 28.80
CA ARG A 167 -9.09 -16.90 28.03
C ARG A 167 -9.76 -15.66 28.59
N VAL A 168 -10.96 -15.83 29.14
CA VAL A 168 -11.67 -14.75 29.85
C VAL A 168 -10.85 -14.33 31.06
N ARG A 169 -10.35 -15.30 31.84
CA ARG A 169 -9.43 -15.04 32.95
C ARG A 169 -8.17 -14.32 32.48
N GLU A 170 -7.49 -14.82 31.46
CA GLU A 170 -6.25 -14.22 30.92
C GLU A 170 -6.46 -12.77 30.47
N PHE A 171 -7.57 -12.47 29.78
CA PHE A 171 -7.89 -11.10 29.40
C PHE A 171 -8.05 -10.21 30.63
N VAL A 172 -8.84 -10.63 31.63
CA VAL A 172 -9.06 -9.82 32.84
C VAL A 172 -7.77 -9.63 33.63
N GLU A 173 -6.96 -10.67 33.79
CA GLU A 173 -5.64 -10.59 34.44
C GLU A 173 -4.73 -9.62 33.70
N SER A 174 -4.74 -9.62 32.36
CA SER A 174 -3.95 -8.68 31.56
C SER A 174 -4.39 -7.23 31.75
N VAL A 175 -5.70 -6.96 31.86
CA VAL A 175 -6.24 -5.62 32.15
C VAL A 175 -5.75 -5.13 33.52
N ARG A 176 -5.82 -5.97 34.54
CA ARG A 176 -5.32 -5.64 35.89
C ARG A 176 -3.81 -5.48 35.95
N GLY A 177 -3.10 -6.19 35.08
CA GLY A 177 -1.66 -6.08 34.91
C GLY A 177 -1.20 -4.81 34.21
N VAL A 178 -2.11 -4.00 33.64
CA VAL A 178 -1.76 -2.72 33.01
C VAL A 178 -1.14 -1.79 34.04
N ARG A 179 0.06 -1.28 33.75
CA ARG A 179 0.80 -0.40 34.65
C ARG A 179 0.02 0.89 34.88
N GLY A 180 -0.27 1.19 36.16
CA GLY A 180 -1.02 2.38 36.56
C GLY A 180 -2.53 2.26 36.47
N ILE A 181 -3.08 1.08 36.12
CA ILE A 181 -4.53 0.90 35.96
C ILE A 181 -5.32 1.20 37.23
N HIS A 182 -4.78 0.89 38.42
CA HIS A 182 -5.43 1.18 39.69
C HIS A 182 -5.57 2.68 40.01
N GLY A 183 -4.84 3.55 39.30
CA GLY A 183 -5.00 5.01 39.39
C GLY A 183 -6.01 5.58 38.39
N THR A 184 -6.58 4.74 37.52
CA THR A 184 -7.52 5.13 36.46
C THR A 184 -8.85 4.42 36.71
N PRO A 185 -10.01 5.12 36.72
CA PRO A 185 -11.29 4.44 36.81
C PRO A 185 -11.48 3.47 35.63
N TYR A 186 -11.75 2.20 35.93
CA TYR A 186 -11.99 1.19 34.90
C TYR A 186 -13.02 0.15 35.35
N GLU A 187 -13.57 -0.56 34.37
CA GLU A 187 -14.36 -1.77 34.58
C GLU A 187 -14.04 -2.80 33.49
N VAL A 188 -14.31 -4.07 33.77
CA VAL A 188 -14.27 -5.16 32.79
C VAL A 188 -15.68 -5.72 32.59
N LEU A 189 -16.16 -5.67 31.36
CA LEU A 189 -17.45 -6.22 30.96
C LEU A 189 -17.21 -7.49 30.15
N VAL A 190 -17.92 -8.56 30.47
CA VAL A 190 -17.86 -9.82 29.70
C VAL A 190 -19.25 -10.12 29.17
N CYS A 191 -19.40 -10.32 27.86
CA CYS A 191 -20.65 -10.75 27.26
C CYS A 191 -20.53 -12.16 26.67
N GLY A 192 -21.28 -13.09 27.28
CA GLY A 192 -21.27 -14.51 26.96
C GLY A 192 -22.44 -15.23 27.64
N PRO A 193 -22.50 -16.57 27.52
CA PRO A 193 -23.51 -17.38 28.20
C PRO A 193 -23.49 -17.17 29.73
N ARG A 194 -24.61 -17.45 30.39
CA ARG A 194 -24.65 -17.48 31.86
C ARG A 194 -23.54 -18.37 32.42
N GLY A 195 -22.86 -17.89 33.45
CA GLY A 195 -21.73 -18.57 34.07
C GLY A 195 -20.36 -18.31 33.45
N SER A 196 -20.29 -17.48 32.38
CA SER A 196 -19.02 -17.15 31.70
C SER A 196 -17.97 -16.49 32.61
N VAL A 197 -18.36 -16.00 33.79
CA VAL A 197 -17.45 -15.39 34.78
C VAL A 197 -17.50 -16.08 36.15
N ASP A 198 -18.18 -17.22 36.29
CA ASP A 198 -18.33 -17.90 37.60
C ASP A 198 -16.97 -18.33 38.18
N HIS A 199 -16.02 -18.67 37.30
CA HIS A 199 -14.64 -19.00 37.67
C HIS A 199 -13.83 -17.78 38.15
N LEU A 200 -14.39 -16.57 38.03
CA LEU A 200 -13.86 -15.30 38.56
C LEU A 200 -14.67 -14.80 39.76
N ALA A 201 -15.67 -15.55 40.24
CA ALA A 201 -16.50 -15.17 41.37
C ALA A 201 -15.70 -15.22 42.68
N SER A 202 -14.94 -14.16 42.93
CA SER A 202 -14.21 -13.89 44.17
C SER A 202 -14.37 -12.41 44.52
N PRO A 203 -14.43 -12.03 45.81
CA PRO A 203 -14.49 -10.62 46.23
C PRO A 203 -13.33 -9.77 45.68
N LEU A 204 -12.25 -10.42 45.24
CA LEU A 204 -11.11 -9.77 44.59
C LEU A 204 -11.40 -9.32 43.14
N TRP A 205 -12.60 -9.59 42.61
CA TRP A 205 -12.96 -9.34 41.21
C TRP A 205 -14.24 -8.53 41.04
N ASP A 206 -14.38 -7.46 41.83
CA ASP A 206 -15.54 -6.56 41.81
C ASP A 206 -15.58 -5.61 40.58
N ASP A 207 -14.47 -5.47 39.87
CA ASP A 207 -14.33 -4.79 38.58
C ASP A 207 -14.88 -5.59 37.39
N VAL A 208 -15.25 -6.87 37.55
CA VAL A 208 -15.75 -7.72 36.47
C VAL A 208 -17.27 -7.86 36.54
N ARG A 209 -17.95 -7.58 35.42
CA ARG A 209 -19.40 -7.72 35.31
C ARG A 209 -19.79 -8.53 34.07
N LEU A 210 -20.63 -9.55 34.29
CA LEU A 210 -21.30 -10.28 33.21
C LEU A 210 -22.44 -9.46 32.64
N VAL A 211 -22.47 -9.36 31.31
CA VAL A 211 -23.62 -8.92 30.52
C VAL A 211 -24.12 -10.15 29.76
N GLU A 212 -25.11 -10.83 30.31
CA GLU A 212 -25.58 -12.11 29.75
C GLU A 212 -26.01 -11.94 28.29
N GLN A 213 -25.52 -12.83 27.41
CA GLN A 213 -25.94 -12.85 26.03
C GLN A 213 -27.41 -13.29 25.91
N PRO A 214 -28.15 -12.85 24.88
CA PRO A 214 -29.47 -13.40 24.59
C PRO A 214 -29.39 -14.88 24.24
N GLU A 215 -30.40 -15.66 24.66
CA GLU A 215 -30.55 -17.06 24.22
C GLU A 215 -30.96 -17.14 22.75
N GLU A 216 -31.70 -16.13 22.27
CA GLU A 216 -32.08 -15.99 20.87
C GLU A 216 -30.83 -15.93 19.97
N HIS A 217 -30.83 -16.75 18.92
CA HIS A 217 -29.73 -16.87 17.96
C HIS A 217 -28.33 -17.12 18.55
N ALA A 218 -28.23 -17.58 19.80
CA ALA A 218 -26.95 -17.92 20.43
C ALA A 218 -26.11 -18.89 19.59
N HIS A 219 -26.78 -19.84 18.92
CA HIS A 219 -26.16 -20.83 18.03
C HIS A 219 -25.57 -20.24 16.73
N ARG A 220 -25.98 -19.03 16.32
CA ARG A 220 -25.48 -18.34 15.10
C ARG A 220 -24.34 -17.37 15.39
N GLY A 221 -23.99 -17.16 16.67
CA GLY A 221 -22.96 -16.18 17.05
C GLY A 221 -23.40 -14.75 16.74
N TRP A 222 -24.45 -14.27 17.43
CA TRP A 222 -24.99 -12.91 17.27
C TRP A 222 -24.04 -11.83 17.83
N ILE A 223 -22.89 -11.69 17.16
CA ILE A 223 -21.74 -10.93 17.65
C ILE A 223 -22.05 -9.43 17.77
N THR A 224 -22.82 -8.90 16.82
CA THR A 224 -23.28 -7.50 16.79
C THR A 224 -24.11 -7.17 18.01
N ARG A 225 -25.09 -8.02 18.35
CA ARG A 225 -25.90 -7.88 19.57
C ARG A 225 -25.07 -7.92 20.84
N LYS A 226 -24.09 -8.83 20.95
CA LYS A 226 -23.19 -8.89 22.10
C LYS A 226 -22.37 -7.61 22.25
N LYS A 227 -21.77 -7.11 21.16
CA LYS A 227 -21.01 -5.86 21.14
C LYS A 227 -21.89 -4.65 21.54
N ASN A 228 -23.12 -4.58 21.02
CA ASN A 228 -24.07 -3.53 21.40
C ASN A 228 -24.47 -3.58 22.88
N LEU A 229 -24.71 -4.78 23.44
CA LEU A 229 -25.02 -4.95 24.86
C LEU A 229 -23.86 -4.49 25.76
N LEU A 230 -22.62 -4.80 25.37
CA LEU A 230 -21.43 -4.32 26.07
C LEU A 230 -21.32 -2.79 26.05
N VAL A 231 -21.47 -2.17 24.88
CA VAL A 231 -21.43 -0.70 24.74
C VAL A 231 -22.57 -0.02 25.51
N ALA A 232 -23.77 -0.60 25.50
CA ALA A 232 -24.90 -0.11 26.27
C ALA A 232 -24.61 -0.18 27.78
N ALA A 233 -23.96 -1.25 28.25
CA ALA A 233 -23.61 -1.44 29.65
C ALA A 233 -22.40 -0.63 30.13
N ALA A 234 -21.51 -0.19 29.22
CA ALA A 234 -20.28 0.54 29.54
C ALA A 234 -20.56 1.85 30.30
N ARG A 235 -19.79 2.12 31.34
CA ARG A 235 -19.97 3.29 32.22
C ARG A 235 -18.98 4.42 31.93
N HIS A 236 -17.92 4.12 31.18
CA HIS A 236 -16.84 5.06 30.94
C HIS A 236 -16.86 5.63 29.52
N ASP A 237 -16.10 6.72 29.32
CA ASP A 237 -16.10 7.52 28.09
C ASP A 237 -15.45 6.79 26.90
N LEU A 238 -14.47 5.93 27.19
CA LEU A 238 -13.83 5.08 26.20
C LEU A 238 -14.11 3.61 26.49
N VAL A 239 -14.37 2.84 25.44
CA VAL A 239 -14.58 1.40 25.50
C VAL A 239 -13.66 0.67 24.52
N LEU A 240 -12.89 -0.28 25.03
CA LEU A 240 -12.19 -1.28 24.21
C LEU A 240 -13.13 -2.47 24.04
N VAL A 241 -13.65 -2.68 22.83
CA VAL A 241 -14.43 -3.88 22.50
C VAL A 241 -13.50 -4.89 21.86
N ALA A 242 -13.35 -6.07 22.44
CA ALA A 242 -12.45 -7.13 21.99
C ALA A 242 -13.08 -8.52 22.08
N HIS A 243 -12.60 -9.46 21.27
CA HIS A 243 -12.88 -10.89 21.44
C HIS A 243 -12.03 -11.51 22.57
N ASP A 244 -12.49 -12.62 23.14
CA ASP A 244 -11.78 -13.39 24.19
C ASP A 244 -10.40 -13.93 23.80
N ARG A 245 -9.98 -13.81 22.54
CA ARG A 245 -8.63 -14.21 22.11
C ARG A 245 -7.54 -13.18 22.37
N TYR A 246 -7.86 -11.99 22.89
CA TYR A 246 -6.88 -10.93 23.10
C TYR A 246 -6.45 -10.82 24.55
N THR A 247 -5.28 -10.24 24.79
CA THR A 247 -4.83 -9.68 26.06
C THR A 247 -4.36 -8.24 25.84
N VAL A 248 -4.39 -7.44 26.90
CA VAL A 248 -4.01 -6.04 26.90
C VAL A 248 -2.56 -5.89 27.32
N ALA A 249 -1.76 -5.15 26.56
CA ALA A 249 -0.35 -4.93 26.88
C ALA A 249 -0.18 -4.13 28.19
N ALA A 250 0.87 -4.44 28.95
CA ALA A 250 1.13 -3.81 30.25
C ALA A 250 1.40 -2.29 30.17
N ASP A 251 1.74 -1.77 28.98
CA ASP A 251 1.98 -0.36 28.68
C ASP A 251 0.79 0.33 28.00
N TRP A 252 -0.40 -0.27 28.00
CA TRP A 252 -1.60 0.26 27.36
C TRP A 252 -1.91 1.73 27.70
N LEU A 253 -1.85 2.11 28.99
CA LEU A 253 -2.11 3.50 29.39
C LEU A 253 -1.07 4.48 28.86
N GLU A 254 0.18 4.06 28.75
CA GLU A 254 1.24 4.87 28.14
C GLU A 254 1.01 5.02 26.64
N GLY A 255 0.64 3.93 25.96
CA GLY A 255 0.22 3.96 24.55
C GLY A 255 -0.97 4.90 24.30
N LEU A 256 -1.97 4.87 25.20
CA LEU A 256 -3.12 5.78 25.13
C LEU A 256 -2.72 7.23 25.38
N ARG A 257 -1.78 7.48 26.30
CA ARG A 257 -1.22 8.82 26.54
C ARG A 257 -0.48 9.37 25.32
N VAL A 258 0.32 8.53 24.66
CA VAL A 258 1.05 8.88 23.43
C VAL A 258 0.09 9.17 22.28
N PHE A 259 -0.93 8.32 22.10
CA PHE A 259 -1.91 8.52 21.03
C PHE A 259 -2.87 9.68 21.33
N GLY A 260 -3.15 9.96 22.60
CA GLY A 260 -4.11 10.95 23.04
C GLY A 260 -5.54 10.44 23.06
N THR A 261 -6.37 11.08 23.88
CA THR A 261 -7.75 10.66 24.14
C THR A 261 -8.80 11.47 23.39
N ASP A 262 -8.39 12.47 22.59
CA ASP A 262 -9.23 13.07 21.54
C ASP A 262 -9.25 12.14 20.32
N LEU A 263 -10.10 11.11 20.39
CA LEU A 263 -10.32 10.11 19.34
C LEU A 263 -11.81 9.83 19.16
N ASP A 264 -12.19 9.28 18.01
CA ASP A 264 -13.54 8.74 17.77
C ASP A 264 -13.51 7.22 17.89
N VAL A 265 -12.72 6.58 17.02
CA VAL A 265 -12.51 5.14 16.96
C VAL A 265 -11.11 4.86 16.41
N VAL A 266 -10.42 3.90 17.01
CA VAL A 266 -9.07 3.49 16.66
C VAL A 266 -8.92 1.99 16.78
N VAL A 267 -8.22 1.39 15.81
CA VAL A 267 -7.79 0.00 15.88
C VAL A 267 -6.39 -0.07 16.51
N PRO A 268 -6.22 -0.74 17.66
CA PRO A 268 -4.91 -1.03 18.23
C PRO A 268 -4.09 -1.96 17.33
N ALA A 269 -2.78 -1.84 17.37
CA ALA A 269 -1.89 -2.83 16.75
C ALA A 269 -2.06 -4.19 17.41
N GLN A 270 -2.09 -5.26 16.61
CA GLN A 270 -2.31 -6.62 17.10
C GLN A 270 -1.12 -7.50 16.76
N ARG A 271 -0.65 -8.27 17.74
CA ARG A 271 0.49 -9.17 17.59
C ARG A 271 0.19 -10.55 18.14
N THR A 272 0.76 -11.58 17.53
CA THR A 272 0.82 -12.93 18.10
C THR A 272 1.91 -13.01 19.19
N PRO A 273 1.94 -14.07 20.01
CA PRO A 273 2.89 -14.17 21.12
C PRO A 273 4.37 -14.27 20.68
N ASP A 274 4.62 -14.71 19.45
CA ASP A 274 5.94 -14.70 18.81
C ASP A 274 6.31 -13.33 18.19
N GLY A 275 5.49 -12.30 18.41
CA GLY A 275 5.71 -10.92 17.99
C GLY A 275 5.33 -10.64 16.54
N THR A 276 4.83 -11.63 15.78
CA THR A 276 4.37 -11.40 14.41
C THR A 276 3.10 -10.58 14.38
N ARG A 277 2.93 -9.81 13.30
CA ARG A 277 1.73 -8.99 13.12
C ARG A 277 0.50 -9.88 12.91
N TYR A 278 -0.57 -9.54 13.62
CA TYR A 278 -1.90 -10.09 13.40
C TYR A 278 -2.75 -9.07 12.62
N PRO A 279 -3.71 -9.50 11.78
CA PRO A 279 -4.48 -8.59 10.92
C PRO A 279 -5.31 -7.56 11.70
N ASP A 280 -4.71 -6.39 11.91
CA ASP A 280 -5.27 -5.24 12.63
C ASP A 280 -5.78 -4.16 11.67
N TRP A 281 -4.95 -3.81 10.68
CA TRP A 281 -5.22 -2.77 9.71
C TRP A 281 -5.43 -3.38 8.33
N VAL A 282 -6.69 -3.43 7.91
CA VAL A 282 -7.13 -4.20 6.75
C VAL A 282 -8.09 -3.40 5.88
N GLY A 283 -8.11 -3.71 4.59
CA GLY A 283 -9.07 -3.17 3.63
C GLY A 283 -9.71 -4.25 2.77
N LEU A 284 -10.80 -3.90 2.10
CA LEU A 284 -11.36 -4.76 1.06
C LEU A 284 -10.55 -4.61 -0.23
N GLY A 285 -10.19 -5.72 -0.86
CA GLY A 285 -9.60 -5.75 -2.19
C GLY A 285 -10.63 -5.74 -3.32
N HIS A 286 -11.92 -5.60 -3.01
CA HIS A 286 -13.01 -5.58 -3.98
C HIS A 286 -14.24 -4.83 -3.44
N GLU A 287 -14.90 -4.04 -4.29
CA GLU A 287 -16.04 -3.18 -3.89
C GLU A 287 -17.27 -3.97 -3.39
N VAL A 288 -17.53 -5.13 -3.99
CA VAL A 288 -18.75 -5.94 -3.74
C VAL A 288 -18.48 -7.24 -2.97
N ARG A 289 -17.22 -7.69 -2.88
CA ARG A 289 -16.87 -8.99 -2.31
C ARG A 289 -16.12 -8.77 -1.02
N LEU A 290 -16.48 -9.54 0.00
CA LEU A 290 -15.78 -9.55 1.30
C LEU A 290 -14.36 -10.12 1.20
N ALA A 291 -14.02 -10.72 0.06
CA ALA A 291 -12.71 -11.24 -0.26
C ALA A 291 -12.25 -10.76 -1.65
N PRO A 292 -10.93 -10.53 -1.83
CA PRO A 292 -9.88 -10.71 -0.83
C PRO A 292 -9.87 -9.59 0.21
N VAL A 293 -9.61 -9.93 1.47
CA VAL A 293 -9.21 -8.95 2.50
C VAL A 293 -7.72 -8.72 2.34
N VAL A 294 -7.29 -7.47 2.39
CA VAL A 294 -5.88 -7.08 2.24
C VAL A 294 -5.38 -6.51 3.56
N GLU A 295 -4.26 -7.06 4.06
CA GLU A 295 -3.53 -6.44 5.16
C GLU A 295 -2.76 -5.21 4.63
N LEU A 296 -3.10 -4.04 5.15
CA LEU A 296 -2.47 -2.78 4.76
C LEU A 296 -1.18 -2.58 5.57
N PRO A 297 -0.08 -2.09 4.98
CA PRO A 297 1.08 -1.68 5.75
C PRO A 297 0.70 -0.66 6.83
N HIS A 298 1.35 -0.69 7.99
CA HIS A 298 1.13 0.34 9.00
C HIS A 298 1.48 1.71 8.42
N GLY A 299 0.58 2.68 8.60
CA GLY A 299 0.74 4.03 8.05
C GLY A 299 0.23 4.17 6.63
N ALA A 300 -0.23 3.10 5.97
CA ALA A 300 -0.95 3.23 4.71
C ALA A 300 -2.43 3.54 4.96
N TYR A 301 -3.00 4.44 4.15
CA TYR A 301 -4.43 4.68 4.09
C TYR A 301 -5.01 4.20 2.76
N HIS A 302 -6.21 3.60 2.81
CA HIS A 302 -7.00 3.28 1.63
C HIS A 302 -8.48 3.58 1.91
N PRO A 303 -9.26 4.10 0.94
CA PRO A 303 -10.69 4.36 1.13
C PRO A 303 -11.48 3.13 1.60
N ASP A 304 -11.07 1.94 1.15
CA ASP A 304 -11.71 0.68 1.50
C ASP A 304 -11.26 0.06 2.82
N VAL A 305 -10.48 0.78 3.63
CA VAL A 305 -10.16 0.35 4.99
C VAL A 305 -11.43 0.10 5.80
N TYR A 306 -11.38 -0.90 6.69
CA TYR A 306 -12.41 -1.13 7.68
C TYR A 306 -11.81 -1.47 9.05
N LEU A 307 -12.56 -1.18 10.10
CA LEU A 307 -12.18 -1.42 11.49
C LEU A 307 -12.32 -2.90 11.80
N ASN A 308 -11.24 -3.68 11.72
CA ASN A 308 -11.29 -5.12 11.94
C ASN A 308 -12.10 -5.49 13.20
N GLY A 309 -13.11 -6.36 13.05
CA GLY A 309 -14.05 -6.67 14.12
C GLY A 309 -13.45 -7.39 15.34
N GLY A 310 -12.17 -7.78 15.30
CA GLY A 310 -11.48 -8.44 16.41
C GLY A 310 -11.30 -7.58 17.65
N ALA A 311 -10.86 -6.33 17.47
CA ALA A 311 -10.70 -5.39 18.57
C ALA A 311 -10.70 -3.93 18.09
N LEU A 312 -11.37 -3.04 18.82
CA LEU A 312 -11.32 -1.59 18.59
C LEU A 312 -11.52 -0.82 19.89
N LEU A 313 -10.88 0.35 19.99
CA LEU A 313 -11.11 1.33 21.03
C LEU A 313 -11.91 2.49 20.46
N ALA A 314 -12.98 2.92 21.14
CA ALA A 314 -13.80 4.03 20.67
C ALA A 314 -14.37 4.87 21.82
N ARG A 315 -14.88 6.05 21.48
CA ARG A 315 -15.83 6.77 22.32
C ARG A 315 -17.07 5.90 22.52
N THR A 316 -17.45 5.69 23.77
CA THR A 316 -18.64 4.91 24.10
C THR A 316 -19.90 5.54 23.51
N GLU A 317 -20.03 6.88 23.56
CA GLU A 317 -21.17 7.61 22.99
C GLU A 317 -21.28 7.42 21.47
N LEU A 318 -20.16 7.44 20.75
CA LEU A 318 -20.15 7.21 19.30
C LEU A 318 -20.72 5.84 18.94
N LEU A 319 -20.33 4.79 19.66
CA LEU A 319 -20.85 3.44 19.41
C LEU A 319 -22.30 3.26 19.88
N ARG A 320 -22.83 4.14 20.73
CA ARG A 320 -24.27 4.19 21.06
C ARG A 320 -25.08 4.89 19.99
N GLU A 321 -24.54 5.95 19.40
CA GLU A 321 -25.16 6.67 18.29
C GLU A 321 -25.12 5.86 16.99
N VAL A 322 -24.03 5.12 16.77
CA VAL A 322 -23.81 4.27 15.61
C VAL A 322 -23.53 2.82 16.07
N PRO A 323 -24.56 2.11 16.58
CA PRO A 323 -24.39 0.73 17.06
C PRO A 323 -24.12 -0.23 15.90
N TRP A 324 -23.61 -1.43 16.17
CA TRP A 324 -23.53 -2.49 15.15
C TRP A 324 -24.92 -2.85 14.64
N ASN A 325 -25.04 -3.14 13.35
CA ASN A 325 -26.29 -3.58 12.75
C ASN A 325 -26.61 -5.02 13.19
N GLU A 326 -27.61 -5.17 14.06
CA GLU A 326 -27.98 -6.48 14.63
C GLU A 326 -28.62 -7.44 13.61
N LEU A 327 -28.85 -7.02 12.37
CA LEU A 327 -29.23 -7.92 11.28
C LEU A 327 -28.06 -8.78 10.77
N LEU A 328 -26.82 -8.41 11.11
CA LEU A 328 -25.61 -9.12 10.71
C LEU A 328 -25.08 -9.97 11.86
N PHE A 329 -24.71 -11.21 11.55
CA PHE A 329 -24.10 -12.17 12.46
C PHE A 329 -22.58 -12.23 12.26
N TRP A 330 -21.92 -13.08 13.05
CA TRP A 330 -20.51 -13.32 12.86
C TRP A 330 -20.18 -13.78 11.43
N ALA A 331 -19.12 -13.19 10.86
CA ALA A 331 -18.67 -13.41 9.48
C ALA A 331 -19.61 -12.92 8.37
N GLU A 332 -20.53 -12.00 8.67
CA GLU A 332 -21.43 -11.36 7.70
C GLU A 332 -21.04 -9.89 7.42
N ALA A 333 -19.75 -9.54 7.55
CA ALA A 333 -19.19 -8.21 7.28
C ALA A 333 -19.73 -7.09 8.17
N GLU A 334 -20.00 -7.40 9.43
CA GLU A 334 -20.56 -6.43 10.37
C GLU A 334 -19.61 -5.26 10.65
N ASP A 335 -18.31 -5.51 10.53
CA ASP A 335 -17.24 -4.54 10.74
C ASP A 335 -17.04 -3.60 9.54
N VAL A 336 -17.13 -4.14 8.32
CA VAL A 336 -17.19 -3.34 7.08
C VAL A 336 -18.42 -2.44 7.12
N GLU A 337 -19.59 -2.99 7.41
CA GLU A 337 -20.85 -2.25 7.46
C GLU A 337 -20.81 -1.12 8.49
N LEU A 338 -20.34 -1.41 9.71
CA LEU A 338 -20.16 -0.40 10.75
C LEU A 338 -19.21 0.71 10.29
N THR A 339 -18.07 0.34 9.69
CA THR A 339 -17.06 1.31 9.24
C THR A 339 -17.65 2.25 8.19
N ARG A 340 -18.45 1.73 7.24
CA ARG A 340 -19.09 2.57 6.22
C ARG A 340 -20.11 3.52 6.82
N ARG A 341 -20.90 3.10 7.82
CA ARG A 341 -21.80 4.00 8.54
C ARG A 341 -21.06 5.07 9.34
N LEU A 342 -19.97 4.72 10.00
CA LEU A 342 -19.11 5.68 10.70
C LEU A 342 -18.52 6.71 9.73
N GLN A 343 -17.97 6.29 8.59
CA GLN A 343 -17.47 7.18 7.53
C GLN A 343 -18.58 8.09 6.96
N ALA A 344 -19.78 7.56 6.78
CA ALA A 344 -20.96 8.31 6.37
C ALA A 344 -21.44 9.31 7.44
N ALA A 345 -21.12 9.08 8.72
CA ALA A 345 -21.30 10.03 9.81
C ALA A 345 -20.13 11.03 9.94
N GLY A 346 -19.11 10.93 9.07
CA GLY A 346 -17.94 11.82 9.08
C GLY A 346 -16.81 11.36 10.00
N VAL A 347 -16.90 10.20 10.63
CA VAL A 347 -15.82 9.62 11.42
C VAL A 347 -14.73 9.09 10.49
N VAL A 348 -13.47 9.38 10.82
CA VAL A 348 -12.31 8.87 10.08
C VAL A 348 -11.71 7.70 10.84
N PRO A 349 -11.73 6.47 10.29
CA PRO A 349 -11.08 5.31 10.91
C PRO A 349 -9.59 5.56 11.17
N ARG A 350 -9.13 5.26 12.38
CA ARG A 350 -7.72 5.42 12.78
C ARG A 350 -7.09 4.08 13.15
N PHE A 351 -5.77 4.07 13.02
CA PHE A 351 -4.88 3.03 13.53
C PHE A 351 -3.96 3.63 14.59
N SER A 352 -3.49 2.82 15.53
CA SER A 352 -2.46 3.25 16.49
C SER A 352 -1.42 2.16 16.67
N ARG A 353 -0.15 2.49 16.33
CA ARG A 353 1.00 1.64 16.70
C ARG A 353 1.30 1.66 18.20
N ALA A 354 0.89 2.72 18.90
CA ALA A 354 1.17 2.94 20.32
C ALA A 354 0.26 2.10 21.21
N LEU A 355 -0.97 1.81 20.78
CA LEU A 355 -1.89 0.90 21.46
C LEU A 355 -1.65 -0.52 20.99
N GLN A 356 -1.36 -1.45 21.90
CA GLN A 356 -1.01 -2.83 21.55
C GLN A 356 -1.90 -3.85 22.25
N LEU A 357 -2.33 -4.85 21.47
CA LEU A 357 -2.98 -6.06 21.94
C LEU A 357 -2.17 -7.27 21.49
N GLU A 358 -2.12 -8.28 22.35
CA GLU A 358 -1.57 -9.58 22.01
C GLU A 358 -2.73 -10.56 21.79
N THR A 359 -2.64 -11.44 20.80
CA THR A 359 -3.62 -12.52 20.58
C THR A 359 -3.05 -13.84 21.07
N VAL A 360 -3.84 -14.62 21.82
CA VAL A 360 -3.47 -15.96 22.28
C VAL A 360 -3.55 -17.01 21.15
N LEU A 361 -3.96 -16.60 19.95
CA LEU A 361 -4.02 -17.48 18.79
C LEU A 361 -2.69 -17.49 18.02
N SER A 362 -2.03 -18.63 18.06
CA SER A 362 -0.92 -19.00 17.18
C SER A 362 -1.43 -19.91 16.04
N ARG A 363 -2.29 -19.40 15.13
CA ARG A 363 -2.82 -20.24 14.05
C ARG A 363 -2.68 -19.67 12.64
N PRO A 364 -2.06 -20.43 11.71
CA PRO A 364 -2.11 -20.17 10.29
C PRO A 364 -3.53 -20.07 9.71
N ASP A 365 -4.54 -20.74 10.28
CA ASP A 365 -5.87 -20.89 9.66
C ASP A 365 -6.75 -19.62 9.69
N GLN A 366 -6.59 -18.75 10.68
CA GLN A 366 -7.23 -17.42 10.66
C GLN A 366 -6.42 -16.46 9.80
N VAL A 367 -5.09 -16.50 9.90
CA VAL A 367 -4.16 -15.74 9.06
C VAL A 367 -4.25 -16.14 7.57
N SER A 368 -4.69 -17.37 7.26
CA SER A 368 -4.89 -17.84 5.89
C SER A 368 -6.17 -17.31 5.26
N ALA A 369 -7.18 -16.94 6.05
CA ALA A 369 -8.31 -16.16 5.54
C ALA A 369 -7.88 -14.73 5.16
N PHE A 370 -6.85 -14.21 5.84
CA PHE A 370 -6.11 -12.99 5.51
C PHE A 370 -4.88 -13.29 4.65
N GLU A 371 -4.99 -14.25 3.70
CA GLU A 371 -3.93 -14.69 2.78
C GLU A 371 -2.94 -13.54 2.56
N ARG A 372 -1.68 -13.72 3.00
CA ARG A 372 -0.58 -12.76 2.87
C ARG A 372 -0.25 -12.52 1.39
N ARG A 373 -1.17 -11.94 0.64
CA ARG A 373 -0.92 -11.32 -0.64
C ARG A 373 -0.44 -9.92 -0.32
N ARG A 374 0.89 -9.76 -0.29
CA ARG A 374 1.48 -8.45 -0.54
C ARG A 374 0.73 -7.84 -1.73
N PRO A 375 0.32 -6.57 -1.69
CA PRO A 375 -0.33 -5.94 -2.82
C PRO A 375 0.51 -6.22 -4.06
N ARG A 376 -0.07 -6.86 -5.08
CA ARG A 376 0.50 -6.76 -6.43
C ARG A 376 0.30 -5.30 -6.84
N PRO A 377 1.35 -4.54 -7.23
CA PRO A 377 1.15 -3.27 -7.89
C PRO A 377 0.54 -3.59 -9.27
N GLY A 378 -0.79 -3.51 -9.36
CA GLY A 378 -1.57 -3.75 -10.56
C GLY A 378 -2.96 -3.12 -10.40
N PRO A 379 -3.53 -2.54 -11.46
CA PRO A 379 -4.67 -1.64 -11.36
C PRO A 379 -5.92 -2.40 -10.88
N VAL A 380 -6.47 -1.96 -9.76
CA VAL A 380 -7.81 -2.32 -9.34
C VAL A 380 -8.79 -1.68 -10.32
N SER A 381 -9.56 -2.51 -11.02
CA SER A 381 -10.63 -2.07 -11.92
C SER A 381 -11.76 -1.45 -11.10
N LEU A 382 -12.01 -0.15 -11.31
CA LEU A 382 -13.07 0.62 -10.67
C LEU A 382 -14.43 0.24 -11.26
N GLY A 383 -15.37 -0.16 -10.40
CA GLY A 383 -16.77 -0.34 -10.74
C GLY A 383 -17.45 1.00 -11.01
N ARG A 384 -18.02 1.12 -12.21
CA ARG A 384 -18.72 2.28 -12.79
C ARG A 384 -19.69 3.03 -11.87
N THR A 385 -19.63 4.37 -11.91
CA THR A 385 -20.82 5.26 -11.84
C THR A 385 -20.92 6.03 -13.17
N PRO A 386 -22.12 6.26 -13.74
CA PRO A 386 -22.26 6.65 -15.14
C PRO A 386 -22.08 8.16 -15.37
N GLY A 387 -21.38 8.48 -16.46
CA GLY A 387 -21.46 9.79 -17.12
C GLY A 387 -20.15 10.53 -17.19
N VAL A 388 -19.35 10.23 -18.23
CA VAL A 388 -18.64 11.15 -19.15
C VAL A 388 -17.31 10.51 -19.62
N ALA A 389 -17.27 10.22 -20.93
CA ALA A 389 -16.18 9.74 -21.79
C ALA A 389 -14.95 9.05 -21.16
N LEU A 390 -14.97 7.70 -21.15
CA LEU A 390 -13.77 6.86 -20.99
C LEU A 390 -12.98 6.80 -22.31
N ALA A 391 -11.69 7.12 -22.28
CA ALA A 391 -10.73 6.61 -23.26
C ALA A 391 -10.34 5.16 -22.87
N VAL A 392 -10.22 4.31 -23.88
CA VAL A 392 -10.14 2.84 -23.79
C VAL A 392 -8.73 2.38 -23.38
N ALA A 393 -8.66 1.44 -22.45
CA ALA A 393 -7.45 0.70 -22.10
C ALA A 393 -6.94 -0.13 -23.29
N VAL A 394 -5.63 -0.05 -23.59
CA VAL A 394 -4.96 -0.98 -24.52
C VAL A 394 -3.94 -1.81 -23.75
N ASP A 395 -4.03 -3.10 -23.98
CA ASP A 395 -3.33 -4.22 -23.36
C ASP A 395 -1.94 -4.43 -24.00
N VAL A 396 -0.82 -4.23 -23.27
CA VAL A 396 0.55 -4.54 -23.77
C VAL A 396 1.58 -4.86 -22.64
N ARG A 397 1.95 -6.16 -22.56
CA ARG A 397 3.27 -6.82 -22.30
C ARG A 397 3.99 -6.73 -20.95
N ASP A 398 4.23 -7.91 -20.38
CA ASP A 398 5.08 -8.20 -19.21
C ASP A 398 6.59 -8.23 -19.52
N GLY A 399 7.41 -7.82 -18.55
CA GLY A 399 8.88 -7.69 -18.65
C GLY A 399 9.38 -6.25 -18.51
N VAL A 400 8.45 -5.29 -18.41
CA VAL A 400 8.67 -3.88 -18.12
C VAL A 400 7.85 -3.54 -16.88
N HIS A 401 8.48 -2.98 -15.85
CA HIS A 401 7.76 -2.52 -14.68
C HIS A 401 6.92 -1.28 -15.06
N PRO A 402 5.62 -1.23 -14.72
CA PRO A 402 4.77 -0.11 -15.08
C PRO A 402 5.28 1.17 -14.38
N ALA A 403 5.77 2.12 -15.18
CA ALA A 403 5.75 3.53 -14.80
C ALA A 403 4.35 4.06 -15.10
N VAL A 404 3.74 4.73 -14.13
CA VAL A 404 2.44 5.40 -14.27
C VAL A 404 2.45 6.29 -15.51
N VAL A 405 1.47 6.07 -16.40
CA VAL A 405 1.13 6.99 -17.50
C VAL A 405 0.64 8.28 -16.85
N VAL A 406 1.34 9.40 -17.12
CA VAL A 406 0.88 10.74 -16.79
C VAL A 406 0.36 11.34 -18.09
N ASP A 407 -0.91 11.75 -18.10
CA ASP A 407 -1.47 12.57 -19.17
C ASP A 407 -0.57 13.80 -19.38
N PRO A 408 -0.18 14.15 -20.63
CA PRO A 408 0.41 15.44 -20.87
C PRO A 408 -0.59 16.53 -20.46
N PRO A 409 -0.16 17.60 -19.79
CA PRO A 409 -1.06 18.70 -19.47
C PRO A 409 -1.63 19.28 -20.77
N GLY A 410 -2.94 19.14 -20.96
CA GLY A 410 -3.74 19.91 -21.91
C GLY A 410 -3.48 19.64 -23.40
N ALA A 411 -4.25 18.72 -23.98
CA ALA A 411 -4.74 18.92 -25.35
C ALA A 411 -6.03 19.77 -25.30
N THR A 412 -5.87 21.07 -25.01
CA THR A 412 -6.88 22.09 -25.36
C THR A 412 -6.30 22.94 -26.50
N PRO A 413 -7.13 23.49 -27.41
CA PRO A 413 -6.68 24.12 -28.66
C PRO A 413 -5.74 25.31 -28.40
N PRO A 414 -4.98 25.77 -29.43
CA PRO A 414 -3.86 26.68 -29.23
C PRO A 414 -4.33 28.02 -28.66
N GLY A 415 -3.98 28.23 -27.39
CA GLY A 415 -4.11 29.48 -26.66
C GLY A 415 -3.06 29.48 -25.54
N ASP A 416 -1.86 29.91 -25.92
CA ASP A 416 -0.77 30.42 -25.09
C ASP A 416 -0.23 29.56 -23.92
N GLY A 417 0.88 28.85 -24.17
CA GLY A 417 1.95 28.75 -23.15
C GLY A 417 2.78 27.46 -23.02
N LEU A 418 2.45 26.35 -23.68
CA LEU A 418 3.28 25.14 -23.66
C LEU A 418 4.01 24.96 -24.99
N LEU A 419 5.35 24.96 -24.96
CA LEU A 419 6.18 24.73 -26.15
C LEU A 419 5.87 23.32 -26.70
N PRO A 420 5.31 23.18 -27.92
CA PRO A 420 4.82 21.89 -28.46
C PRO A 420 5.95 20.88 -28.77
N HIS A 421 7.19 21.27 -28.46
CA HIS A 421 8.45 20.59 -28.71
C HIS A 421 9.00 19.86 -27.47
N VAL A 422 8.39 20.04 -26.29
CA VAL A 422 8.91 19.54 -25.03
C VAL A 422 7.88 18.66 -24.33
N LEU A 423 8.29 17.42 -24.01
CA LEU A 423 7.55 16.52 -23.13
C LEU A 423 8.23 16.49 -21.77
N ALA A 424 7.48 16.65 -20.68
CA ALA A 424 7.99 16.53 -19.32
C ALA A 424 7.08 15.63 -18.50
N PHE A 425 7.65 14.63 -17.85
CA PHE A 425 6.91 13.66 -17.03
C PHE A 425 7.78 13.16 -15.88
N SER A 426 7.14 12.55 -14.87
CA SER A 426 7.83 11.97 -13.73
C SER A 426 7.63 10.47 -13.69
N VAL A 427 8.71 9.73 -13.43
CA VAL A 427 8.70 8.28 -13.30
C VAL A 427 9.00 7.93 -11.86
N GLN A 428 8.03 7.40 -11.14
CA GLN A 428 8.24 6.90 -9.79
C GLN A 428 8.80 5.48 -9.83
N LEU A 429 9.90 5.26 -9.13
CA LEU A 429 10.59 3.99 -9.11
C LEU A 429 10.06 3.09 -7.99
N GLY A 430 9.78 1.82 -8.31
CA GLY A 430 9.38 0.83 -7.30
C GLY A 430 10.55 0.39 -6.41
N GLU A 431 10.26 -0.43 -5.39
CA GLU A 431 11.29 -1.04 -4.51
C GLU A 431 12.36 -1.78 -5.31
N GLU A 432 11.98 -2.36 -6.45
CA GLU A 432 12.84 -3.17 -7.33
C GLU A 432 13.89 -2.36 -8.10
N ALA A 433 13.82 -1.03 -8.07
CA ALA A 433 14.80 -0.15 -8.72
C ALA A 433 16.04 0.13 -7.86
N GLY A 434 16.05 -0.31 -6.59
CA GLY A 434 17.17 -0.11 -5.69
C GLY A 434 18.42 -0.84 -6.12
N GLY A 435 19.51 -0.09 -6.29
CA GLY A 435 20.82 -0.65 -6.65
C GLY A 435 21.08 -0.80 -8.14
N LEU A 436 20.16 -0.37 -9.01
CA LEU A 436 20.36 -0.38 -10.46
C LEU A 436 21.47 0.60 -10.88
N ARG A 437 22.69 0.10 -11.10
CA ARG A 437 23.76 0.85 -11.78
C ARG A 437 23.61 0.71 -13.29
N GLY A 438 23.63 1.84 -14.00
CA GLY A 438 23.56 1.87 -15.47
C GLY A 438 22.15 1.73 -16.07
N ALA A 439 21.09 1.91 -15.28
CA ALA A 439 19.70 1.81 -15.74
C ALA A 439 19.38 2.70 -16.95
N SER A 440 18.47 2.22 -17.78
CA SER A 440 18.00 2.93 -18.96
C SER A 440 16.49 3.20 -18.86
N LEU A 441 16.08 4.35 -19.39
CA LEU A 441 14.69 4.72 -19.62
C LEU A 441 14.36 4.41 -21.09
N VAL A 442 13.46 3.46 -21.32
CA VAL A 442 12.90 3.22 -22.65
C VAL A 442 11.66 4.08 -22.79
N VAL A 443 11.64 4.95 -23.81
CA VAL A 443 10.53 5.84 -24.12
C VAL A 443 10.03 5.52 -25.53
N GLU A 444 8.77 5.11 -25.64
CA GLU A 444 8.10 4.95 -26.92
C GLU A 444 7.26 6.20 -27.23
N THR A 445 7.47 6.78 -28.41
CA THR A 445 6.73 7.96 -28.88
C THR A 445 6.18 7.73 -30.28
N PRO A 446 4.97 8.20 -30.60
CA PRO A 446 4.45 8.24 -31.98
C PRO A 446 5.33 9.17 -32.86
N GLY A 447 5.59 8.78 -34.13
CA GLY A 447 6.63 9.32 -35.03
C GLY A 447 6.88 10.85 -35.00
N GLN A 448 8.08 11.40 -35.24
CA GLN A 448 9.08 11.18 -36.30
C GLN A 448 10.55 11.15 -35.77
N PRO A 449 11.55 10.76 -36.59
CA PRO A 449 12.98 10.81 -36.22
C PRO A 449 13.51 12.25 -36.15
N GLY A 450 14.36 12.50 -35.17
CA GLY A 450 15.10 13.75 -35.00
C GLY A 450 15.89 13.73 -33.70
N PRO A 451 16.96 14.52 -33.55
CA PRO A 451 17.72 14.56 -32.31
C PRO A 451 16.80 15.04 -31.18
N VAL A 452 16.61 14.19 -30.18
CA VAL A 452 15.89 14.50 -28.95
C VAL A 452 16.93 14.68 -27.86
N VAL A 453 16.90 15.82 -27.20
CA VAL A 453 17.73 16.07 -26.01
C VAL A 453 16.91 15.65 -24.80
N ALA A 454 17.43 14.69 -24.03
CA ALA A 454 16.81 14.25 -22.80
C ALA A 454 17.57 14.82 -21.59
N THR A 455 16.83 15.29 -20.60
CA THR A 455 17.37 15.53 -19.26
C THR A 455 16.61 14.69 -18.24
N VAL A 456 17.34 14.14 -17.28
CA VAL A 456 16.79 13.36 -16.17
C VAL A 456 17.25 13.99 -14.86
N ASN A 457 16.30 14.35 -14.00
CA ASN A 457 16.54 15.12 -12.77
C ASN A 457 17.37 16.41 -13.02
N GLY A 458 17.20 17.02 -14.19
CA GLY A 458 17.92 18.24 -14.59
C GLY A 458 19.32 18.03 -15.15
N SER A 459 19.87 16.80 -15.14
CA SER A 459 21.14 16.48 -15.80
C SER A 459 20.92 16.03 -17.24
N ALA A 460 21.80 16.44 -18.15
CA ALA A 460 21.80 15.95 -19.53
C ALA A 460 22.02 14.43 -19.53
N ALA A 461 21.09 13.68 -20.12
CA ALA A 461 21.26 12.26 -20.32
C ALA A 461 22.11 12.01 -21.57
N PRO A 462 23.02 11.02 -21.56
CA PRO A 462 23.80 10.68 -22.75
C PRO A 462 22.89 10.15 -23.87
N PRO A 463 23.31 10.23 -25.15
CA PRO A 463 22.54 9.68 -26.27
C PRO A 463 22.75 8.16 -26.42
N TRP A 464 21.68 7.44 -26.79
CA TRP A 464 21.65 5.98 -27.06
C TRP A 464 20.47 5.61 -27.96
N GLY A 465 20.54 4.38 -28.46
CA GLY A 465 19.85 3.86 -29.64
C GLY A 465 18.39 4.28 -29.83
N GLU A 466 18.08 4.64 -31.06
CA GLU A 466 16.73 4.78 -31.59
C GLU A 466 16.39 3.53 -32.40
N SER A 467 15.25 2.91 -32.12
CA SER A 467 14.73 1.81 -32.93
C SER A 467 13.28 2.08 -33.34
N ARG A 468 12.88 1.58 -34.50
CA ARG A 468 11.52 1.76 -35.02
C ARG A 468 10.72 0.48 -34.90
N THR A 469 9.51 0.61 -34.38
CA THR A 469 8.52 -0.45 -34.28
C THR A 469 7.19 0.07 -34.82
N GLY A 470 6.94 -0.17 -36.11
CA GLY A 470 5.73 0.31 -36.78
C GLY A 470 5.68 1.84 -36.88
N ALA A 471 4.60 2.45 -36.37
CA ALA A 471 4.40 3.91 -36.35
C ALA A 471 5.07 4.61 -35.16
N SER A 472 5.66 3.84 -34.24
CA SER A 472 6.33 4.34 -33.04
C SER A 472 7.85 4.37 -33.21
N VAL A 473 8.47 5.29 -32.48
CA VAL A 473 9.91 5.36 -32.28
C VAL A 473 10.19 5.04 -30.82
N VAL A 474 10.95 3.96 -30.59
CA VAL A 474 11.43 3.56 -29.26
C VAL A 474 12.82 4.13 -29.08
N ARG A 475 12.98 4.96 -28.06
CA ARG A 475 14.24 5.59 -27.68
C ARG A 475 14.68 5.07 -26.33
N THR A 476 15.91 4.59 -26.27
CA THR A 476 16.53 4.26 -25.00
C THR A 476 17.36 5.46 -24.59
N VAL A 477 16.87 6.17 -23.57
CA VAL A 477 17.66 7.10 -22.77
C VAL A 477 18.22 6.29 -21.62
N GLY A 478 19.19 6.79 -20.90
CA GLY A 478 19.56 6.16 -19.68
C GLY A 478 20.25 7.12 -18.78
N LEU A 479 20.43 6.61 -17.59
CA LEU A 479 20.53 7.47 -16.46
C LEU A 479 21.95 8.04 -16.39
N PRO A 480 22.10 9.34 -16.07
CA PRO A 480 23.41 9.91 -15.86
C PRO A 480 24.25 9.03 -14.92
N PRO A 481 25.51 8.72 -15.24
CA PRO A 481 26.33 7.81 -14.42
C PRO A 481 26.49 8.25 -12.95
N ALA A 482 26.34 9.54 -12.68
CA ALA A 482 26.38 10.13 -11.34
C ALA A 482 25.04 10.03 -10.58
N LEU A 483 23.96 9.62 -11.23
CA LEU A 483 22.64 9.50 -10.62
C LEU A 483 22.55 8.16 -9.86
N VAL A 484 22.62 8.24 -8.54
CA VAL A 484 22.40 7.09 -7.65
C VAL A 484 20.90 6.90 -7.46
N VAL A 485 20.35 5.87 -8.10
CA VAL A 485 18.93 5.54 -8.05
C VAL A 485 18.61 4.70 -6.81
N ARG A 486 17.63 5.14 -6.03
CA ARG A 486 17.13 4.45 -4.83
C ARG A 486 15.69 3.96 -5.06
N PRO A 487 15.25 2.94 -4.29
CA PRO A 487 13.84 2.62 -4.16
C PRO A 487 13.01 3.88 -3.89
N HIS A 488 11.88 4.03 -4.57
CA HIS A 488 10.95 5.16 -4.41
C HIS A 488 11.44 6.53 -4.88
N ASP A 489 12.62 6.61 -5.49
CA ASP A 489 13.04 7.86 -6.14
C ASP A 489 12.08 8.20 -7.28
N THR A 490 11.87 9.51 -7.49
CA THR A 490 11.12 10.01 -8.64
C THR A 490 12.09 10.61 -9.66
N LEU A 491 12.12 10.05 -10.87
CA LEU A 491 12.89 10.57 -11.99
C LEU A 491 12.06 11.59 -12.76
N ARG A 492 12.47 12.86 -12.76
CA ARG A 492 11.89 13.92 -13.60
C ARG A 492 12.56 13.88 -14.97
N VAL A 493 11.82 13.50 -16.00
CA VAL A 493 12.33 13.35 -17.36
C VAL A 493 11.78 14.50 -18.21
N ARG A 494 12.66 15.15 -18.97
CA ARG A 494 12.29 16.15 -19.97
C ARG A 494 12.91 15.79 -21.31
N LEU A 495 12.08 15.68 -22.34
CA LEU A 495 12.48 15.40 -23.71
C LEU A 495 12.20 16.64 -24.56
N ALA A 496 13.23 17.18 -25.21
CA ALA A 496 13.11 18.30 -26.11
C ALA A 496 13.45 17.87 -27.54
N ALA A 497 12.52 18.07 -28.47
CA ALA A 497 12.68 17.76 -29.88
C ALA A 497 12.75 19.05 -30.73
N GLY A 498 13.40 18.99 -31.89
CA GLY A 498 13.45 20.13 -32.82
C GLY A 498 12.13 20.45 -33.55
N ARG A 499 11.11 19.60 -33.40
CA ARG A 499 9.78 19.71 -34.04
C ARG A 499 8.67 19.31 -33.06
N PRO A 500 7.40 19.72 -33.29
CA PRO A 500 6.31 19.40 -32.38
C PRO A 500 6.09 17.89 -32.30
N TRP A 501 5.72 17.38 -31.12
CA TRP A 501 5.33 15.98 -30.95
C TRP A 501 3.97 15.74 -31.61
N THR A 502 3.85 14.64 -32.36
CA THR A 502 2.58 14.28 -33.03
C THR A 502 2.05 12.97 -32.48
N GLY A 503 1.02 13.04 -31.66
CA GLY A 503 0.34 11.89 -31.05
C GLY A 503 -0.01 12.15 -29.59
N GLN A 504 -0.95 11.36 -29.06
CA GLN A 504 -1.55 11.59 -27.73
C GLN A 504 -0.97 10.70 -26.62
N GLU A 505 -0.08 9.77 -26.95
CA GLU A 505 0.39 8.75 -26.00
C GLU A 505 1.91 8.64 -26.01
N VAL A 506 2.52 8.62 -24.83
CA VAL A 506 3.96 8.39 -24.62
C VAL A 506 4.09 7.30 -23.59
N ARG A 507 4.82 6.23 -23.92
CA ARG A 507 5.02 5.09 -23.02
C ARG A 507 6.42 5.10 -22.46
N VAL A 508 6.55 4.84 -21.17
CA VAL A 508 7.83 4.94 -20.47
C VAL A 508 8.06 3.71 -19.62
N ALA A 509 9.28 3.21 -19.67
CA ALA A 509 9.72 2.01 -18.98
C ALA A 509 11.10 2.27 -18.37
N VAL A 510 11.31 1.84 -17.13
CA VAL A 510 12.67 1.78 -16.55
C VAL A 510 13.14 0.36 -16.68
N VAL A 511 14.19 0.18 -17.48
CA VAL A 511 14.84 -1.11 -17.61
C VAL A 511 16.12 -1.09 -16.78
N PRO A 512 16.43 -2.19 -16.05
CA PRO A 512 17.76 -2.39 -15.52
C PRO A 512 18.76 -2.12 -16.63
N GLY A 513 19.88 -1.50 -16.28
CA GLY A 513 20.89 -1.20 -17.28
C GLY A 513 21.20 -2.46 -18.02
N THR A 514 21.47 -2.38 -19.32
CA THR A 514 22.27 -3.42 -19.97
C THR A 514 23.69 -3.31 -19.42
N GLY A 515 23.85 -3.39 -18.09
CA GLY A 515 25.08 -3.80 -17.46
C GLY A 515 25.25 -5.22 -17.95
N GLU A 516 26.23 -5.41 -18.80
CA GLU A 516 26.69 -6.71 -19.25
C GLU A 516 27.19 -7.50 -18.03
N GLY A 517 26.26 -8.02 -17.23
CA GLY A 517 26.47 -9.28 -16.55
C GLY A 517 26.60 -10.34 -17.65
N PRO A 518 27.56 -11.28 -17.57
CA PRO A 518 27.78 -12.27 -18.61
C PRO A 518 26.54 -13.16 -18.76
N THR A 519 25.70 -12.87 -19.75
CA THR A 519 24.57 -13.74 -20.11
C THR A 519 25.03 -14.84 -21.05
N THR A 520 24.51 -16.03 -20.84
CA THR A 520 24.83 -17.20 -21.64
C THR A 520 23.66 -17.51 -22.56
N ARG A 521 23.86 -17.37 -23.89
CA ARG A 521 22.85 -17.69 -24.90
C ARG A 521 22.71 -19.20 -25.10
N LEU A 522 21.47 -19.65 -25.30
CA LEU A 522 21.10 -21.06 -25.43
C LEU A 522 20.78 -21.49 -26.88
N GLY A 523 20.80 -20.55 -27.83
CA GLY A 523 20.61 -20.84 -29.25
C GLY A 523 21.79 -21.56 -29.90
N ALA A 524 21.62 -21.94 -31.17
CA ALA A 524 22.62 -22.68 -31.94
C ALA A 524 23.95 -21.92 -32.00
N GLY A 525 25.06 -22.59 -31.67
CA GLY A 525 26.40 -21.99 -31.61
C GLY A 525 26.69 -21.15 -30.36
N GLY A 526 25.75 -21.06 -29.39
CA GLY A 526 25.96 -20.38 -28.11
C GLY A 526 26.70 -21.24 -27.07
N PRO A 527 27.35 -20.63 -26.06
CA PRO A 527 28.07 -21.36 -25.02
C PRO A 527 27.18 -22.07 -23.98
N GLY A 528 25.85 -21.89 -24.07
CA GLY A 528 24.89 -22.33 -23.05
C GLY A 528 24.51 -23.79 -23.02
N ASP A 529 24.97 -24.60 -23.96
CA ASP A 529 24.71 -26.04 -24.01
C ASP A 529 25.14 -26.75 -22.71
N ARG A 530 26.21 -26.25 -22.09
CA ARG A 530 26.77 -26.78 -20.86
C ARG A 530 25.96 -26.42 -19.60
N LEU A 531 24.98 -25.53 -19.71
CA LEU A 531 24.06 -25.17 -18.62
C LEU A 531 22.77 -26.01 -18.66
N LEU A 532 22.55 -26.77 -19.74
CA LEU A 532 21.33 -27.54 -19.92
C LEU A 532 21.39 -28.85 -19.13
N GLY A 533 20.33 -29.10 -18.36
CA GLY A 533 20.03 -30.43 -17.85
C GLY A 533 19.14 -31.20 -18.84
N ARG A 534 18.24 -32.03 -18.31
CA ARG A 534 17.33 -32.84 -19.14
C ARG A 534 16.14 -32.02 -19.64
N GLY A 535 15.50 -32.50 -20.70
CA GLY A 535 14.17 -32.03 -21.11
C GLY A 535 14.15 -30.89 -22.10
N TRP A 536 15.21 -30.65 -22.87
CA TRP A 536 15.26 -29.64 -23.95
C TRP A 536 15.28 -30.28 -25.33
N HIS A 537 14.69 -29.60 -26.32
CA HIS A 537 14.87 -29.91 -27.74
C HIS A 537 16.23 -29.40 -28.25
N ALA A 538 16.59 -29.80 -29.48
CA ALA A 538 17.78 -29.28 -30.17
C ALA A 538 17.71 -27.74 -30.28
N PRO A 539 18.87 -27.05 -30.27
CA PRO A 539 18.90 -25.60 -30.36
C PRO A 539 18.34 -25.09 -31.69
N GLU A 540 17.71 -23.94 -31.62
CA GLU A 540 17.34 -23.10 -32.75
C GLU A 540 18.20 -21.83 -32.72
N ASP A 541 18.23 -21.04 -33.79
CA ASP A 541 19.11 -19.87 -33.91
C ASP A 541 18.90 -18.83 -32.79
N TRP A 542 17.69 -18.78 -32.23
CA TRP A 542 17.29 -17.83 -31.19
C TRP A 542 17.34 -18.42 -29.77
N GLY A 543 17.26 -19.76 -29.58
CA GLY A 543 17.08 -20.37 -28.27
C GLY A 543 16.67 -21.84 -28.31
N ARG A 544 16.07 -22.36 -27.22
CA ARG A 544 15.63 -23.77 -27.11
C ARG A 544 14.26 -23.91 -26.49
N TRP A 545 13.47 -24.81 -27.04
CA TRP A 545 12.20 -25.22 -26.44
C TRP A 545 12.34 -26.40 -25.48
N SER A 546 11.51 -26.42 -24.44
CA SER A 546 11.32 -27.59 -23.57
C SER A 546 10.67 -28.74 -24.34
N ARG A 547 11.16 -29.95 -24.10
CA ARG A 547 10.65 -31.24 -24.60
C ARG A 547 9.82 -31.99 -23.56
N SER A 548 9.95 -31.66 -22.28
CA SER A 548 9.20 -32.30 -21.19
C SER A 548 8.43 -31.27 -20.37
N ARG A 549 7.52 -31.76 -19.51
CA ARG A 549 6.89 -30.94 -18.47
C ARG A 549 7.88 -30.46 -17.42
N THR A 550 9.02 -31.14 -17.28
CA THR A 550 10.00 -30.86 -16.23
C THR A 550 11.42 -30.69 -16.78
N PRO A 551 11.69 -29.66 -17.62
CA PRO A 551 13.04 -29.39 -18.08
C PRO A 551 13.89 -28.82 -16.94
N SER A 552 15.20 -28.90 -17.05
CA SER A 552 16.10 -28.41 -16.00
C SER A 552 17.37 -27.74 -16.55
N LEU A 553 17.94 -26.84 -15.77
CA LEU A 553 19.29 -26.27 -15.96
C LEU A 553 20.18 -26.60 -14.77
N VAL A 554 21.48 -26.57 -15.00
CA VAL A 554 22.52 -26.69 -13.98
C VAL A 554 23.46 -25.50 -14.16
N VAL A 555 23.50 -24.62 -13.15
CA VAL A 555 24.17 -23.33 -13.25
C VAL A 555 25.16 -23.21 -12.10
N GLY A 556 26.45 -22.93 -12.39
CA GLY A 556 27.41 -22.55 -11.36
C GLY A 556 27.14 -21.13 -10.87
N LEU A 557 26.91 -20.95 -9.57
CA LEU A 557 26.61 -19.68 -8.92
C LEU A 557 27.23 -19.65 -7.51
N GLU A 558 28.07 -18.66 -7.21
CA GLU A 558 28.54 -18.44 -5.83
C GLU A 558 27.47 -17.70 -5.02
N PRO A 559 26.97 -18.27 -3.91
CA PRO A 559 25.86 -17.69 -3.17
C PRO A 559 26.30 -16.46 -2.37
N GLY A 560 25.77 -15.28 -2.72
CA GLY A 560 25.71 -14.08 -1.89
C GLY A 560 24.28 -13.80 -1.40
N PRO A 561 24.10 -12.96 -0.35
CA PRO A 561 22.81 -12.69 0.27
C PRO A 561 21.78 -11.98 -0.64
N ALA A 562 22.14 -11.65 -1.88
CA ALA A 562 21.29 -10.95 -2.85
C ALA A 562 21.34 -11.53 -4.29
N ALA A 563 21.82 -12.77 -4.49
CA ALA A 563 21.95 -13.33 -5.84
C ALA A 563 20.59 -13.52 -6.53
N ARG A 564 20.47 -13.04 -7.78
CA ARG A 564 19.28 -13.22 -8.63
C ARG A 564 19.64 -14.01 -9.88
N LEU A 565 18.75 -14.91 -10.29
CA LEU A 565 18.80 -15.63 -11.56
C LEU A 565 17.98 -14.89 -12.61
N LEU A 566 18.58 -14.59 -13.76
CA LEU A 566 17.92 -13.93 -14.89
C LEU A 566 17.60 -14.95 -15.98
N LEU A 567 16.37 -14.96 -16.48
CA LEU A 567 15.88 -15.86 -17.52
C LEU A 567 15.25 -15.06 -18.66
N HIS A 568 15.78 -15.19 -19.87
CA HIS A 568 15.14 -14.69 -21.08
C HIS A 568 14.32 -15.82 -21.69
N ALA A 569 12.99 -15.68 -21.65
CA ALA A 569 12.09 -16.79 -21.94
C ALA A 569 10.87 -16.36 -22.77
N ARG A 570 10.24 -17.34 -23.41
CA ARG A 570 8.93 -17.23 -24.05
C ARG A 570 8.11 -18.50 -23.82
N GLY A 571 6.81 -18.45 -24.00
CA GLY A 571 5.87 -19.54 -23.75
C GLY A 571 5.22 -20.08 -25.02
N MET A 572 4.98 -21.39 -25.05
CA MET A 572 4.03 -22.01 -25.98
C MET A 572 2.65 -22.00 -25.35
N VAL A 573 1.81 -21.06 -25.76
CA VAL A 573 0.51 -20.80 -25.13
C VAL A 573 -0.56 -21.79 -25.64
N PRO A 574 -1.26 -22.52 -24.75
CA PRO A 574 -2.35 -23.42 -25.13
C PRO A 574 -3.57 -22.69 -25.73
N PRO A 575 -4.37 -23.36 -26.58
CA PRO A 575 -5.66 -22.82 -27.03
C PRO A 575 -6.53 -22.33 -25.88
N GLY A 576 -7.13 -21.15 -26.05
CA GLY A 576 -8.04 -20.57 -25.06
C GLY A 576 -7.35 -20.06 -23.78
N ARG A 577 -6.03 -19.83 -23.83
CA ARG A 577 -5.25 -19.20 -22.76
C ARG A 577 -4.45 -18.04 -23.34
N ASP A 578 -4.09 -17.09 -22.48
CA ASP A 578 -3.26 -15.95 -22.85
C ASP A 578 -1.77 -16.17 -22.52
N VAL A 579 -1.48 -17.09 -21.59
CA VAL A 579 -0.13 -17.39 -21.08
C VAL A 579 0.09 -18.88 -20.82
N GLN A 580 1.36 -19.30 -20.86
CA GLN A 580 1.84 -20.60 -20.40
C GLN A 580 2.44 -20.46 -18.99
N THR A 581 1.82 -21.09 -18.00
CA THR A 581 2.32 -21.08 -16.63
C THR A 581 3.46 -22.09 -16.44
N VAL A 582 4.55 -21.65 -15.82
CA VAL A 582 5.73 -22.47 -15.51
C VAL A 582 6.20 -22.19 -14.08
N ALA A 583 6.10 -23.16 -13.19
CA ALA A 583 6.69 -23.03 -11.86
C ALA A 583 8.20 -23.27 -11.94
N VAL A 584 8.99 -22.50 -11.19
CA VAL A 584 10.45 -22.59 -11.16
C VAL A 584 10.90 -23.02 -9.78
N LEU A 585 11.74 -24.05 -9.75
CA LEU A 585 12.36 -24.59 -8.55
C LEU A 585 13.86 -24.29 -8.56
N LEU A 586 14.39 -23.75 -7.48
CA LEU A 586 15.81 -23.48 -7.28
C LEU A 586 16.32 -24.36 -6.15
N GLY A 587 17.27 -25.25 -6.44
CA GLY A 587 17.77 -26.24 -5.47
C GLY A 587 16.68 -27.20 -4.97
N GLY A 588 15.64 -27.44 -5.77
CA GLY A 588 14.47 -28.25 -5.39
C GLY A 588 13.41 -27.52 -4.57
N ARG A 589 13.57 -26.22 -4.30
CA ARG A 589 12.58 -25.39 -3.60
C ARG A 589 11.82 -24.47 -4.55
N PRO A 590 10.51 -24.24 -4.37
CA PRO A 590 9.76 -23.27 -5.19
C PRO A 590 10.35 -21.87 -5.06
N ALA A 591 10.69 -21.25 -6.20
CA ALA A 591 11.28 -19.91 -6.26
C ALA A 591 10.37 -18.87 -6.92
N GLY A 592 9.41 -19.31 -7.72
CA GLY A 592 8.44 -18.44 -8.38
C GLY A 592 7.65 -19.15 -9.45
N VAL A 593 6.69 -18.43 -10.04
CA VAL A 593 5.89 -18.89 -11.18
C VAL A 593 6.03 -17.86 -12.30
N LEU A 594 6.38 -18.33 -13.50
CA LEU A 594 6.45 -17.52 -14.71
C LEU A 594 5.15 -17.68 -15.50
N GLU A 595 4.55 -16.56 -15.90
CA GLU A 595 3.46 -16.52 -16.86
C GLU A 595 4.04 -16.07 -18.21
N LEU A 596 4.23 -17.03 -19.11
CA LEU A 596 4.97 -16.81 -20.35
C LEU A 596 4.02 -16.65 -21.53
N GLY A 597 4.01 -15.45 -22.13
CA GLY A 597 3.36 -15.19 -23.40
C GLY A 597 4.21 -15.66 -24.59
N VAL A 598 3.72 -15.40 -25.80
CA VAL A 598 4.39 -15.80 -27.06
C VAL A 598 5.59 -14.91 -27.40
N GLN A 599 5.69 -13.75 -26.74
CA GLN A 599 6.79 -12.80 -26.87
C GLN A 599 7.93 -13.17 -25.92
N GLU A 600 9.12 -12.70 -26.25
CA GLU A 600 10.34 -12.95 -25.47
C GLU A 600 10.46 -11.89 -24.36
N THR A 601 10.64 -12.35 -23.12
CA THR A 601 10.60 -11.51 -21.92
C THR A 601 11.67 -11.94 -20.91
N TRP A 602 12.25 -10.97 -20.21
CA TRP A 602 13.20 -11.24 -19.13
C TRP A 602 12.47 -11.41 -17.80
N HIS A 603 12.92 -12.38 -17.02
CA HIS A 603 12.42 -12.68 -15.68
C HIS A 603 13.58 -12.76 -14.70
N ALA A 604 13.41 -12.18 -13.51
CA ALA A 604 14.42 -12.18 -12.46
C ALA A 604 13.88 -12.88 -11.21
N LEU A 605 14.56 -13.93 -10.76
CA LEU A 605 14.18 -14.74 -9.61
C LEU A 605 15.21 -14.59 -8.50
N ALA A 606 14.77 -14.26 -7.28
CA ALA A 606 15.65 -14.27 -6.12
C ALA A 606 16.09 -15.72 -5.83
N VAL A 607 17.38 -15.94 -5.61
CA VAL A 607 17.92 -17.26 -5.25
C VAL A 607 17.88 -17.41 -3.73
N PRO A 608 17.04 -18.30 -3.16
CA PRO A 608 16.96 -18.43 -1.71
C PRO A 608 18.29 -18.93 -1.11
N ALA A 609 18.61 -18.48 0.11
CA ALA A 609 19.78 -18.95 0.83
C ALA A 609 19.77 -20.49 0.99
N GLY A 610 20.90 -21.13 0.72
CA GLY A 610 21.05 -22.59 0.77
C GLY A 610 20.48 -23.36 -0.44
N SER A 611 20.12 -22.69 -1.53
CA SER A 611 19.63 -23.35 -2.77
C SER A 611 20.76 -23.91 -3.65
N THR A 612 22.01 -23.60 -3.33
CA THR A 612 23.21 -24.09 -4.03
C THR A 612 23.87 -25.20 -3.21
N CYS A 613 24.29 -26.27 -3.87
CA CYS A 613 25.16 -27.30 -3.27
C CYS A 613 26.54 -27.19 -3.93
N GLY A 614 27.59 -26.91 -3.16
CA GLY A 614 28.96 -26.77 -3.70
C GLY A 614 29.12 -25.69 -4.78
N GLY A 615 28.35 -24.59 -4.70
CA GLY A 615 28.36 -23.53 -5.73
C GLY A 615 27.58 -23.89 -7.01
N VAL A 616 26.84 -24.99 -7.02
CA VAL A 616 25.99 -25.39 -8.14
C VAL A 616 24.51 -25.20 -7.77
N LEU A 617 23.79 -24.50 -8.64
CA LEU A 617 22.36 -24.28 -8.58
C LEU A 617 21.64 -25.17 -9.59
N HIS A 618 20.76 -26.04 -9.11
CA HIS A 618 19.84 -26.79 -9.96
C HIS A 618 18.56 -25.97 -10.16
N VAL A 619 18.25 -25.64 -11.41
CA VAL A 619 17.02 -24.94 -11.79
C VAL A 619 16.07 -25.94 -12.42
N GLY A 620 14.98 -26.25 -11.73
CA GLY A 620 13.89 -27.07 -12.26
C GLY A 620 12.76 -26.19 -12.78
N PHE A 621 12.12 -26.62 -13.85
CA PHE A 621 10.87 -26.01 -14.32
C PHE A 621 9.75 -27.04 -14.23
N GLU A 622 8.53 -26.60 -13.94
CA GLU A 622 7.32 -27.40 -14.02
C GLU A 622 6.33 -26.68 -14.94
N VAL A 623 6.31 -27.11 -16.20
CA VAL A 623 5.43 -26.58 -17.24
C VAL A 623 4.06 -27.21 -17.09
N LEU A 624 3.06 -26.38 -16.78
CA LEU A 624 1.73 -26.85 -16.42
C LEU A 624 0.97 -27.50 -17.60
N SER A 625 1.14 -26.99 -18.82
CA SER A 625 0.30 -27.38 -19.97
C SER A 625 1.05 -27.34 -21.30
N PRO A 626 2.18 -28.06 -21.46
CA PRO A 626 2.89 -28.03 -22.72
C PRO A 626 2.03 -28.60 -23.85
N VAL A 627 2.11 -27.97 -25.01
CA VAL A 627 1.23 -28.23 -26.14
C VAL A 627 2.00 -28.16 -27.46
N PRO A 628 1.63 -28.96 -28.47
CA PRO A 628 2.14 -28.76 -29.82
C PRO A 628 1.64 -27.48 -30.47
N PRO A 629 2.48 -26.73 -31.21
CA PRO A 629 2.05 -25.56 -31.97
C PRO A 629 0.86 -25.85 -32.90
N THR A 630 0.85 -27.03 -33.53
CA THR A 630 -0.28 -27.52 -34.34
C THR A 630 -1.60 -27.58 -33.57
N ARG A 631 -1.59 -27.99 -32.30
CA ARG A 631 -2.78 -27.95 -31.44
C ARG A 631 -3.13 -26.54 -30.97
N ALA A 632 -2.15 -25.63 -30.92
CA ALA A 632 -2.33 -24.21 -30.68
C ALA A 632 -2.81 -23.42 -31.93
N GLY A 633 -3.08 -24.11 -33.05
CA GLY A 633 -3.48 -23.48 -34.32
C GLY A 633 -2.35 -22.73 -35.02
N ARG A 634 -1.08 -23.05 -34.71
CA ARG A 634 0.10 -22.33 -35.20
C ARG A 634 1.06 -23.27 -35.94
N GLY A 635 1.17 -23.08 -37.25
CA GLY A 635 2.15 -23.78 -38.09
C GLY A 635 1.99 -25.30 -38.13
N GLY A 636 3.01 -25.99 -38.67
CA GLY A 636 3.04 -27.46 -38.84
C GLY A 636 3.89 -28.21 -37.81
N ASP A 637 4.31 -27.57 -36.71
CA ASP A 637 5.17 -28.20 -35.71
C ASP A 637 4.38 -29.09 -34.73
N HIS A 638 4.81 -30.34 -34.60
CA HIS A 638 4.20 -31.37 -33.77
C HIS A 638 4.93 -31.62 -32.43
N ARG A 639 6.06 -30.95 -32.19
CA ARG A 639 6.78 -31.06 -30.91
C ARG A 639 5.92 -30.53 -29.78
N THR A 640 5.92 -31.19 -28.62
CA THR A 640 5.20 -30.71 -27.43
C THR A 640 6.05 -29.67 -26.71
N LEU A 641 5.68 -28.39 -26.84
CA LEU A 641 6.48 -27.26 -26.38
C LEU A 641 5.84 -26.59 -25.17
N GLY A 642 6.67 -25.96 -24.34
CA GLY A 642 6.26 -25.36 -23.07
C GLY A 642 6.93 -24.01 -22.84
N ILE A 643 8.17 -24.05 -22.37
CA ILE A 643 9.04 -22.88 -22.21
C ILE A 643 10.10 -22.86 -23.30
N GLY A 644 10.32 -21.70 -23.91
CA GLY A 644 11.41 -21.41 -24.83
C GLY A 644 12.43 -20.54 -24.12
N LEU A 645 13.65 -21.02 -23.90
CA LEU A 645 14.71 -20.25 -23.26
C LEU A 645 15.72 -19.73 -24.29
N LEU A 646 16.05 -18.45 -24.18
CA LEU A 646 16.96 -17.75 -25.08
C LEU A 646 18.31 -17.51 -24.42
N ALA A 647 18.30 -17.06 -23.18
CA ALA A 647 19.49 -16.74 -22.43
C ALA A 647 19.26 -16.87 -20.92
N VAL A 648 20.35 -17.09 -20.19
CA VAL A 648 20.36 -17.17 -18.73
C VAL A 648 21.49 -16.29 -18.20
N GLY A 649 21.28 -15.59 -17.10
CA GLY A 649 22.26 -14.72 -16.45
C GLY A 649 22.13 -14.75 -14.93
N ALA A 650 23.05 -14.07 -14.24
CA ALA A 650 22.95 -13.80 -12.81
C ALA A 650 23.49 -12.41 -12.48
N ASP A 651 22.94 -11.78 -11.44
CA ASP A 651 23.43 -10.49 -10.95
C ASP A 651 24.76 -10.70 -10.19
N ASP A 652 25.80 -9.92 -10.55
CA ASP A 652 27.14 -9.93 -9.96
C ASP A 652 27.88 -11.29 -9.89
N ALA A 653 27.52 -12.25 -10.75
CA ALA A 653 28.21 -13.55 -10.85
C ALA A 653 28.45 -14.01 -12.29
N VAL A 654 29.62 -14.60 -12.56
CA VAL A 654 29.92 -15.27 -13.83
C VAL A 654 29.31 -16.68 -13.80
N LEU A 655 28.36 -16.96 -14.68
CA LEU A 655 27.84 -18.32 -14.84
C LEU A 655 28.95 -19.25 -15.30
N ARG A 656 29.29 -20.24 -14.49
CA ARG A 656 30.28 -21.26 -14.87
C ARG A 656 29.56 -22.56 -15.25
N PRO A 657 29.90 -23.16 -16.40
CA PRO A 657 29.45 -24.51 -16.69
C PRO A 657 30.09 -25.50 -15.73
N VAL A 658 29.30 -26.45 -15.25
CA VAL A 658 29.82 -27.59 -14.47
C VAL A 658 30.48 -28.53 -15.48
N GLY A 659 31.79 -28.79 -15.35
CA GLY A 659 32.48 -29.76 -16.20
C GLY A 659 31.82 -31.14 -16.10
N PRO A 660 32.01 -32.05 -17.08
CA PRO A 660 31.53 -33.41 -16.95
C PRO A 660 32.09 -33.99 -15.64
N ALA A 661 31.21 -34.60 -14.84
CA ALA A 661 31.63 -35.36 -13.68
C ALA A 661 32.74 -36.30 -14.14
N GLY A 662 33.93 -36.19 -13.55
CA GLY A 662 34.97 -37.17 -13.78
C GLY A 662 34.41 -38.52 -13.36
N ASP A 663 34.34 -39.45 -14.31
CA ASP A 663 34.28 -40.87 -13.99
C ASP A 663 35.55 -41.18 -13.17
N GLY A 664 35.34 -41.42 -11.88
CA GLY A 664 36.38 -41.69 -10.92
C GLY A 664 35.81 -42.54 -9.79
N SER A 665 35.78 -43.84 -10.08
CA SER A 665 35.94 -45.00 -9.18
C SER A 665 35.81 -44.81 -7.68
#